data_AF-A0A401IWY8-F1
#
_entry.id   AF-A0A401IWY8-F1
#
_cell.length_a   1.000
_cell.length_b   1.000
_cell.length_c   1.000
_cell.angle_alpha   90.00
_cell.angle_beta   90.00
_cell.angle_gamma   90.00
#
_symmetry.space_group_name_H-M   'P 1'
#
loop_
_entity.id
_entity.type
_entity.pdbx_description
1 polymer ?
#
loop_
_entity_poly.entity_id
_entity_poly.type
_entity_poly.pdbx_seq_one_letter_code
_entity_poly.pdbx_strand_id
1 'polypeptide(L)'
;MRYRLRLSVAIVGLALALPAAAEEVHSGLTATGEIANVAIASSPAFHFVQLRNGVQFQLNGTVKTVLFYGPDVVRVNASLGQSHWGQPSLVVTQAPQPVRFAVAETDATLSLTGDKVRVAIDKRDGAISFFDAKGRLLTREKAGAPQSITARTVADSPTYEVENRFTLKPGEGIYGFGFTDDAEVNRRGKDLLLVQTNIGIIIPVMLSTEGYGVLWDTYSQMRFTDNAQGARLWAEDAPGGVDYYLMAGDGMDDVVGAYRRLTGQAPMYPKQAFGLFMSKERYPTQDRLVEVARTFRKEGFPLDYIVQDWQYWGSDKDGTWSGMIWNPERYPDPEGMTRAIHDLHMKFMISIWPSVGNDTALAKELDQYGLRFAPLHWISKKARVYDAYSAKGREIYFKHIKSGLLDKGVDALWMDGTEVEASSAMWAPHSNIVDTKALGRNAMGDFSRYLNPYTLLTTQGTYDGQRATSDKRVLTLTRSAWAGAQRTAAASWSGDTKASWDTLRKQVAGGVNVTVTGNPYWTQDIGGFFVDDFPGGEKNPAYRELFARWFQYGAFNPLMRVHGTSIEREPYIFKDMDPAMYKSLLDTVHLRYRLLPYIYSLSARVTSDGYTLMRPLPMDFANDPATYDINDSFMFGSSLLVHPVTRAIYHIQPPPPPTIPAAYLRTGEGKQGLNLQYFQGRNFDAPRGTGQVDERVDHIWPGPPLAEMPAGLTALTDFSARWEGELVAPEDGEYEIGLSGDDGYRLYLDGKKVLEDWNDGPNRYAGVKRVLRKGQRVPIRIDYYQGGGGRSLRLAWRTPGELRTMAATKPAQDLSMTTYLPKGSDWYDFWTNQRQAGGQRVTRDAPLDVIPLYVRAGSIIPMGPIVQYATEKPDAPLEIRVYPGADGRFTIYEDDNETYAYEHGQSARYDLHWNDAKRTLSIGARQGSFPGMIRRRQLNIVIVDPANATAIAPARANRSITYDGHAMTLRFGH
;
A
#
# COMPACT_ATOMS: atom_id res chain seq x y z
N MET A 1 42.14 -17.30 -70.83
CA MET A 1 42.18 -16.56 -72.11
C MET A 1 42.62 -15.13 -71.80
N ARG A 2 43.73 -14.67 -72.40
CA ARG A 2 44.28 -13.31 -72.23
C ARG A 2 43.29 -12.28 -72.77
N TYR A 3 43.25 -11.06 -72.21
CA TYR A 3 43.62 -9.83 -72.92
C TYR A 3 43.62 -8.63 -71.94
N ARG A 4 44.76 -7.93 -71.91
CA ARG A 4 44.90 -6.56 -71.39
C ARG A 4 44.32 -5.61 -72.43
N LEU A 5 43.65 -4.54 -72.00
CA LEU A 5 43.69 -3.26 -72.70
C LEU A 5 43.71 -2.11 -71.69
N ARG A 6 44.71 -1.23 -71.85
CA ARG A 6 44.82 0.07 -71.17
C ARG A 6 43.89 1.07 -71.87
N LEU A 7 43.26 1.96 -71.12
CA LEU A 7 42.89 3.28 -71.62
C LEU A 7 43.11 4.32 -70.51
N SER A 8 43.88 5.36 -70.83
CA SER A 8 44.17 6.52 -70.00
C SER A 8 43.04 7.53 -70.10
N VAL A 9 42.58 8.12 -68.99
CA VAL A 9 41.80 9.38 -69.00
C VAL A 9 42.27 10.25 -67.83
N ALA A 10 42.35 11.55 -68.13
CA ALA A 10 43.03 12.61 -67.41
C ALA A 10 42.48 12.91 -66.00
N ILE A 11 43.40 13.32 -65.13
CA ILE A 11 43.13 13.88 -63.80
C ILE A 11 42.58 15.30 -63.96
N VAL A 12 41.33 15.51 -63.57
CA VAL A 12 40.80 16.83 -63.21
C VAL A 12 40.61 16.83 -61.70
N GLY A 13 41.40 17.63 -61.00
CA GLY A 13 41.27 17.83 -59.57
C GLY A 13 40.03 18.66 -59.25
N LEU A 14 39.00 18.02 -58.70
CA LEU A 14 38.02 18.69 -57.84
C LEU A 14 38.37 18.33 -56.40
N ALA A 15 38.80 19.33 -55.63
CA ALA A 15 38.90 19.23 -54.19
C ALA A 15 37.47 19.07 -53.62
N LEU A 16 37.08 17.82 -53.33
CA LEU A 16 35.92 17.55 -52.49
C LEU A 16 36.29 17.94 -51.06
N ALA A 17 35.72 19.06 -50.60
CA ALA A 17 35.67 19.37 -49.17
C ALA A 17 34.91 18.21 -48.49
N LEU A 18 35.64 17.44 -47.67
CA LEU A 18 35.02 16.49 -46.75
C LEU A 18 34.05 17.27 -45.85
N PRO A 19 32.81 16.79 -45.64
CA PRO A 19 31.98 17.39 -44.62
C PRO A 19 32.70 17.25 -43.29
N ALA A 20 32.85 18.35 -42.55
CA ALA A 20 33.30 18.31 -41.17
C ALA A 20 32.47 17.25 -40.44
N ALA A 21 33.13 16.31 -39.77
CA ALA A 21 32.45 15.33 -38.93
C ALA A 21 31.59 16.11 -37.93
N ALA A 22 30.27 15.99 -38.03
CA ALA A 22 29.38 16.60 -37.05
C ALA A 22 29.76 16.02 -35.68
N GLU A 23 30.20 16.88 -34.75
CA GLU A 23 30.43 16.48 -33.37
C GLU A 23 29.17 15.82 -32.84
N GLU A 24 29.29 14.57 -32.40
CA GLU A 24 28.14 13.81 -31.91
C GLU A 24 27.67 14.45 -30.59
N VAL A 25 26.45 15.02 -30.59
CA VAL A 25 25.89 15.69 -29.41
C VAL A 25 25.80 14.68 -28.25
N HIS A 26 26.45 15.03 -27.13
CA HIS A 26 26.57 14.17 -25.95
C HIS A 26 25.19 13.83 -25.37
N SER A 27 24.99 12.60 -24.91
CA SER A 27 23.72 12.17 -24.28
C SER A 27 23.50 12.78 -22.89
N GLY A 28 24.60 13.13 -22.21
CA GLY A 28 24.61 13.47 -20.77
C GLY A 28 24.40 12.26 -19.86
N LEU A 29 24.49 11.04 -20.42
CA LEU A 29 24.38 9.79 -19.68
C LEU A 29 25.58 8.89 -19.96
N THR A 30 26.01 8.14 -18.95
CA THR A 30 26.95 7.03 -19.10
C THR A 30 26.30 5.87 -19.86
N ALA A 31 27.08 4.86 -20.23
CA ALA A 31 26.55 3.63 -20.83
C ALA A 31 25.59 2.87 -19.88
N THR A 32 25.71 3.08 -18.57
CA THR A 32 24.86 2.53 -17.51
C THR A 32 23.63 3.40 -17.22
N GLY A 33 23.44 4.53 -17.91
CA GLY A 33 22.29 5.42 -17.72
C GLY A 33 22.38 6.37 -16.52
N GLU A 34 23.55 6.44 -15.88
CA GLU A 34 23.85 7.43 -14.84
C GLU A 34 24.17 8.78 -15.48
N ILE A 35 24.03 9.88 -14.74
CA ILE A 35 24.32 11.22 -15.24
C ILE A 35 25.83 11.36 -15.49
N ALA A 36 26.20 11.72 -16.71
CA ALA A 36 27.57 12.00 -17.10
C ALA A 36 27.80 13.52 -17.10
N ASN A 37 28.86 13.97 -16.42
CA ASN A 37 29.26 15.36 -16.49
C ASN A 37 30.00 15.63 -17.79
N VAL A 38 29.49 16.62 -18.53
CA VAL A 38 30.08 17.13 -19.76
C VAL A 38 30.90 18.36 -19.39
N ALA A 39 32.04 18.56 -20.04
CA ALA A 39 32.87 19.74 -19.76
C ALA A 39 32.10 21.03 -20.09
N ILE A 40 31.96 21.91 -19.11
CA ILE A 40 31.35 23.23 -19.25
C ILE A 40 32.45 24.26 -19.04
N ALA A 41 32.53 25.26 -19.91
CA ALA A 41 33.51 26.34 -19.77
C ALA A 41 33.29 27.06 -18.43
N SER A 42 34.33 27.11 -17.59
CA SER A 42 34.27 27.85 -16.33
C SER A 42 34.17 29.35 -16.61
N SER A 43 33.08 29.97 -16.18
CA SER A 43 32.84 31.40 -16.36
C SER A 43 31.90 31.93 -15.26
N PRO A 44 32.01 33.21 -14.88
CA PRO A 44 31.10 33.83 -13.91
C PRO A 44 29.66 34.00 -14.44
N ALA A 45 29.48 33.98 -15.76
CA ALA A 45 28.16 34.02 -16.39
C ALA A 45 27.51 32.63 -16.39
N PHE A 46 26.19 32.56 -16.50
CA PHE A 46 25.49 31.30 -16.69
C PHE A 46 25.87 30.68 -18.04
N HIS A 47 26.39 29.45 -18.03
CA HIS A 47 26.69 28.66 -19.23
C HIS A 47 26.03 27.29 -19.15
N PHE A 48 25.58 26.81 -20.30
CA PHE A 48 25.01 25.48 -20.46
C PHE A 48 25.58 24.81 -21.71
N VAL A 49 25.56 23.49 -21.71
CA VAL A 49 25.81 22.66 -22.89
C VAL A 49 24.50 22.00 -23.30
N GLN A 50 24.23 22.01 -24.60
CA GLN A 50 23.09 21.28 -25.15
C GLN A 50 23.45 19.79 -25.24
N LEU A 51 22.56 18.95 -24.70
CA LEU A 51 22.63 17.50 -24.76
C LEU A 51 21.61 16.98 -25.77
N ARG A 52 21.76 15.71 -26.15
CA ARG A 52 20.87 15.04 -27.11
C ARG A 52 19.39 15.21 -26.77
N ASN A 53 19.05 15.07 -25.49
CA ASN A 53 17.67 15.13 -24.98
C ASN A 53 17.47 16.24 -23.93
N GLY A 54 18.33 17.25 -23.88
CA GLY A 54 18.17 18.32 -22.90
C GLY A 54 19.38 19.22 -22.75
N VAL A 55 19.68 19.64 -21.51
CA VAL A 55 20.82 20.53 -21.22
C VAL A 55 21.51 20.14 -19.91
N GLN A 56 22.77 20.53 -19.78
CA GLN A 56 23.50 20.52 -18.51
C GLN A 56 24.15 21.90 -18.31
N PHE A 57 24.11 22.40 -17.07
CA PHE A 57 24.67 23.70 -16.72
C PHE A 57 25.36 23.64 -15.36
N GLN A 58 26.24 24.59 -15.09
CA GLN A 58 26.88 24.76 -13.80
C GLN A 58 26.55 26.14 -13.22
N LEU A 59 26.11 26.17 -11.97
CA LEU A 59 25.78 27.41 -11.26
C LEU A 59 26.07 27.26 -9.78
N ASN A 60 26.77 28.24 -9.18
CA ASN A 60 27.11 28.26 -7.75
C ASN A 60 27.76 26.94 -7.25
N GLY A 61 28.65 26.35 -8.05
CA GLY A 61 29.31 25.08 -7.73
C GLY A 61 28.45 23.82 -7.91
N THR A 62 27.17 23.97 -8.26
CA THR A 62 26.28 22.84 -8.56
C THR A 62 26.24 22.57 -10.07
N VAL A 63 26.37 21.31 -10.46
CA VAL A 63 26.11 20.85 -11.84
C VAL A 63 24.69 20.31 -11.89
N LYS A 64 23.86 20.85 -12.80
CA LYS A 64 22.46 20.45 -12.96
C LYS A 64 22.20 19.98 -14.38
N THR A 65 21.56 18.82 -14.50
CA THR A 65 21.22 18.17 -15.76
C THR A 65 19.72 18.04 -15.87
N VAL A 66 19.15 18.45 -17.01
CA VAL A 66 17.72 18.38 -17.31
C VAL A 66 17.56 17.60 -18.61
N LEU A 67 16.91 16.44 -18.56
CA LEU A 67 16.78 15.52 -19.69
C LEU A 67 15.33 15.11 -19.89
N PHE A 68 14.82 15.22 -21.12
CA PHE A 68 13.61 14.53 -21.52
C PHE A 68 13.87 13.02 -21.60
N TYR A 69 13.06 12.23 -20.89
CA TYR A 69 13.02 10.77 -21.00
C TYR A 69 11.87 10.30 -21.93
N GLY A 70 10.94 11.20 -22.18
CA GLY A 70 9.84 11.11 -23.13
C GLY A 70 9.18 12.48 -23.27
N PRO A 71 8.17 12.63 -24.13
CA PRO A 71 7.50 13.91 -24.34
C PRO A 71 6.86 14.48 -23.05
N ASP A 72 6.46 13.62 -22.12
CA ASP A 72 5.82 13.96 -20.84
C ASP A 72 6.66 13.65 -19.58
N VAL A 73 7.92 13.23 -19.72
CA VAL A 73 8.79 12.89 -18.58
C VAL A 73 10.11 13.62 -18.67
N VAL A 74 10.48 14.34 -17.60
CA VAL A 74 11.74 15.08 -17.47
C VAL A 74 12.50 14.58 -16.24
N ARG A 75 13.72 14.05 -16.43
CA ARG A 75 14.67 13.78 -15.35
C ARG A 75 15.44 15.05 -15.01
N VAL A 76 15.52 15.37 -13.73
CA VAL A 76 16.35 16.44 -13.20
C VAL A 76 17.33 15.86 -12.21
N ASN A 77 18.61 16.13 -12.45
CA ASN A 77 19.68 15.79 -11.54
C ASN A 77 20.46 17.03 -11.13
N ALA A 78 20.83 17.16 -9.85
CA ALA A 78 21.77 18.16 -9.38
C ALA A 78 22.80 17.55 -8.42
N SER A 79 24.08 17.82 -8.67
CA SER A 79 25.22 17.27 -7.91
C SER A 79 26.37 18.29 -7.80
N LEU A 80 27.47 17.92 -7.14
CA LEU A 80 28.70 18.72 -7.10
C LEU A 80 29.67 18.35 -8.25
N GLY A 81 29.15 17.87 -9.37
CA GLY A 81 29.96 17.51 -10.55
C GLY A 81 30.62 16.13 -10.45
N GLN A 82 30.13 15.26 -9.56
CA GLN A 82 30.47 13.84 -9.52
C GLN A 82 29.22 13.02 -9.22
N SER A 83 29.15 11.80 -9.76
CA SER A 83 28.18 10.79 -9.36
C SER A 83 28.94 9.65 -8.68
N HIS A 84 28.38 9.13 -7.61
CA HIS A 84 28.94 8.02 -6.83
C HIS A 84 28.08 6.74 -6.93
N TRP A 85 27.16 6.70 -7.89
CA TRP A 85 26.50 5.45 -8.27
C TRP A 85 27.50 4.50 -8.92
N GLY A 86 27.32 3.21 -8.66
CA GLY A 86 28.09 2.13 -9.28
C GLY A 86 27.23 1.19 -10.12
N GLN A 87 25.96 1.56 -10.35
CA GLN A 87 24.96 0.76 -11.04
C GLN A 87 23.80 1.61 -11.56
N PRO A 88 23.07 1.12 -12.58
CA PRO A 88 21.85 1.76 -13.05
C PRO A 88 20.78 1.90 -11.96
N SER A 89 19.78 2.75 -12.21
CA SER A 89 18.59 2.86 -11.37
C SER A 89 17.93 1.48 -11.17
N LEU A 90 17.53 1.18 -9.93
CA LEU A 90 16.76 -0.03 -9.62
C LEU A 90 15.31 0.07 -10.08
N VAL A 91 14.82 1.31 -10.27
CA VAL A 91 13.41 1.63 -10.50
C VAL A 91 13.15 1.92 -11.97
N VAL A 92 13.97 2.79 -12.58
CA VAL A 92 13.77 3.29 -13.95
C VAL A 92 14.41 2.32 -14.94
N THR A 93 13.56 1.66 -15.72
CA THR A 93 13.96 0.66 -16.73
C THR A 93 13.98 1.24 -18.14
N GLN A 94 13.29 2.37 -18.34
CA GLN A 94 13.22 3.04 -19.63
C GLN A 94 14.48 3.88 -19.89
N ALA A 95 15.10 3.66 -21.07
CA ALA A 95 16.09 4.58 -21.61
C ALA A 95 15.42 5.86 -22.18
N PRO A 96 16.11 7.01 -22.20
CA PRO A 96 15.55 8.23 -22.77
C PRO A 96 15.12 8.04 -24.22
N GLN A 97 13.88 8.41 -24.52
CA GLN A 97 13.39 8.44 -25.90
C GLN A 97 13.90 9.70 -26.62
N PRO A 98 14.11 9.65 -27.95
CA PRO A 98 14.37 10.85 -28.73
C PRO A 98 13.18 11.82 -28.61
N VAL A 99 13.43 13.03 -28.11
CA VAL A 99 12.42 14.10 -28.01
C VAL A 99 12.87 15.29 -28.83
N ARG A 100 11.97 15.82 -29.67
CA ARG A 100 12.20 17.10 -30.33
C ARG A 100 11.87 18.22 -29.34
N PHE A 101 12.80 19.12 -29.12
CA PHE A 101 12.59 20.29 -28.28
C PHE A 101 13.34 21.49 -28.85
N ALA A 102 12.78 22.68 -28.61
CA ALA A 102 13.44 23.95 -28.91
C ALA A 102 14.15 24.47 -27.65
N VAL A 103 15.32 25.07 -27.83
CA VAL A 103 16.03 25.80 -26.77
C VAL A 103 15.93 27.29 -27.08
N ALA A 104 15.53 28.09 -26.10
CA ALA A 104 15.48 29.54 -26.19
C ALA A 104 16.08 30.17 -24.94
N GLU A 105 16.95 31.15 -25.11
CA GLU A 105 17.65 31.83 -24.03
C GLU A 105 17.28 33.32 -23.99
N THR A 106 17.08 33.84 -22.79
CA THR A 106 16.98 35.27 -22.48
C THR A 106 18.03 35.65 -21.43
N ASP A 107 18.11 36.93 -21.07
CA ASP A 107 18.98 37.37 -19.97
C ASP A 107 18.66 36.67 -18.64
N ALA A 108 17.38 36.35 -18.41
CA ALA A 108 16.91 35.79 -17.15
C ALA A 108 16.70 34.26 -17.18
N THR A 109 16.38 33.67 -18.33
CA THR A 109 15.90 32.28 -18.39
C THR A 109 16.46 31.48 -19.56
N LEU A 110 16.71 30.19 -19.34
CA LEU A 110 16.89 29.19 -20.38
C LEU A 110 15.64 28.31 -20.46
N SER A 111 14.98 28.25 -21.61
CA SER A 111 13.76 27.46 -21.83
C SER A 111 13.99 26.30 -22.77
N LEU A 112 13.50 25.12 -22.40
CA LEU A 112 13.41 23.93 -23.24
C LEU A 112 11.93 23.64 -23.49
N THR A 113 11.49 23.70 -24.75
CA THR A 113 10.08 23.49 -25.12
C THR A 113 9.95 22.23 -25.94
N GLY A 114 9.42 21.16 -25.33
CA GLY A 114 8.98 19.96 -26.03
C GLY A 114 7.48 19.99 -26.35
N ASP A 115 6.96 18.88 -26.88
CA ASP A 115 5.57 18.81 -27.35
C ASP A 115 4.53 18.84 -26.21
N LYS A 116 4.82 18.22 -25.07
CA LYS A 116 3.89 18.18 -23.91
C LYS A 116 4.35 19.01 -22.72
N VAL A 117 5.66 19.20 -22.56
CA VAL A 117 6.25 19.86 -21.40
C VAL A 117 7.21 20.95 -21.87
N ARG A 118 7.07 22.12 -21.25
CA ARG A 118 8.05 23.19 -21.32
C ARG A 118 8.74 23.35 -19.98
N VAL A 119 10.07 23.37 -19.99
CA VAL A 119 10.93 23.58 -18.83
C VAL A 119 11.55 24.96 -18.94
N ALA A 120 11.48 25.76 -17.88
CA ALA A 120 12.18 27.04 -17.79
C ALA A 120 13.12 27.04 -16.59
N ILE A 121 14.39 27.35 -16.83
CA ILE A 121 15.48 27.40 -15.85
C ILE A 121 15.79 28.88 -15.60
N ASP A 122 15.69 29.33 -14.35
CA ASP A 122 16.11 30.68 -13.95
C ASP A 122 17.65 30.73 -13.84
N LYS A 123 18.28 31.66 -14.57
CA LYS A 123 19.75 31.75 -14.69
C LYS A 123 20.41 32.28 -13.41
N ARG A 124 19.65 32.85 -12.47
CA ARG A 124 20.18 33.45 -11.22
C ARG A 124 20.41 32.40 -10.15
N ASP A 125 19.51 31.42 -10.04
CA ASP A 125 19.50 30.43 -8.96
C ASP A 125 19.39 28.97 -9.43
N GLY A 126 19.15 28.74 -10.73
CA GLY A 126 19.02 27.41 -11.31
C GLY A 126 17.70 26.72 -11.00
N ALA A 127 16.72 27.43 -10.44
CA ALA A 127 15.40 26.89 -10.13
C ALA A 127 14.62 26.60 -11.41
N ILE A 128 13.95 25.44 -11.43
CA ILE A 128 13.21 24.95 -12.60
C ILE A 128 11.72 25.15 -12.41
N SER A 129 11.07 25.70 -13.43
CA SER A 129 9.61 25.75 -13.56
C SER A 129 9.14 24.86 -14.71
N PHE A 130 8.11 24.06 -14.46
CA PHE A 130 7.53 23.13 -15.43
C PHE A 130 6.15 23.61 -15.86
N PHE A 131 5.89 23.58 -17.16
CA PHE A 131 4.62 24.00 -17.74
C PHE A 131 4.10 22.90 -18.67
N ASP A 132 2.77 22.78 -18.76
CA ASP A 132 2.14 21.97 -19.80
C ASP A 132 2.27 22.62 -21.19
N ALA A 133 1.84 21.89 -22.21
CA ALA A 133 1.85 22.35 -23.61
C ALA A 133 1.05 23.65 -23.84
N LYS A 134 0.09 23.96 -22.94
CA LYS A 134 -0.75 25.17 -23.00
C LYS A 134 -0.11 26.35 -22.27
N GLY A 135 1.08 26.17 -21.70
CA GLY A 135 1.82 27.19 -20.96
C GLY A 135 1.30 27.39 -19.53
N ARG A 136 0.41 26.54 -19.02
CA ARG A 136 -0.01 26.57 -17.62
C ARG A 136 1.11 25.97 -16.77
N LEU A 137 1.48 26.68 -15.71
CA LEU A 137 2.45 26.19 -14.74
C LEU A 137 1.91 24.91 -14.09
N LEU A 138 2.70 23.83 -14.10
CA LEU A 138 2.41 22.61 -13.34
C LEU A 138 2.95 22.77 -11.92
N THR A 139 4.27 22.91 -11.80
CA THR A 139 4.99 23.11 -10.54
C THR A 139 6.29 23.87 -10.75
N ARG A 140 6.93 24.27 -9.66
CA ARG A 140 8.26 24.88 -9.69
C ARG A 140 9.08 24.50 -8.46
N GLU A 141 10.38 24.39 -8.66
CA GLU A 141 11.33 24.38 -7.56
C GLU A 141 11.31 25.73 -6.82
N LYS A 142 11.75 25.73 -5.56
CA LYS A 142 11.79 26.93 -4.74
C LYS A 142 12.86 27.90 -5.24
N ALA A 143 12.46 29.10 -5.65
CA ALA A 143 13.37 30.17 -6.05
C ALA A 143 14.37 30.53 -4.93
N GLY A 144 15.58 30.91 -5.31
CA GLY A 144 16.71 31.26 -4.45
C GLY A 144 17.41 30.08 -3.78
N ALA A 145 16.70 28.99 -3.48
CA ALA A 145 17.24 27.83 -2.78
C ALA A 145 16.54 26.52 -3.20
N PRO A 146 16.60 26.13 -4.49
CA PRO A 146 15.87 24.97 -5.02
C PRO A 146 16.35 23.66 -4.39
N GLN A 147 17.62 23.57 -4.01
CA GLN A 147 18.21 22.37 -3.45
C GLN A 147 19.31 22.67 -2.41
N SER A 148 19.66 21.66 -1.61
CA SER A 148 20.86 21.61 -0.78
C SER A 148 21.59 20.31 -1.09
N ILE A 149 22.90 20.37 -1.31
CA ILE A 149 23.74 19.21 -1.63
C ILE A 149 24.99 19.32 -0.78
N THR A 150 25.18 18.38 0.14
CA THR A 150 26.36 18.36 1.01
C THR A 150 27.10 17.06 0.79
N ALA A 151 28.39 17.14 0.42
CA ALA A 151 29.24 15.96 0.33
C ALA A 151 29.35 15.29 1.71
N ARG A 152 29.16 13.97 1.74
CA ARG A 152 29.25 13.13 2.93
C ARG A 152 30.03 11.87 2.60
N THR A 153 30.51 11.22 3.65
CA THR A 153 30.95 9.83 3.60
C THR A 153 30.03 9.06 4.54
N VAL A 154 29.32 8.06 4.01
CA VAL A 154 28.44 7.17 4.78
C VAL A 154 28.95 5.75 4.57
N ALA A 155 29.21 5.02 5.65
CA ALA A 155 29.79 3.66 5.60
C ALA A 155 30.99 3.54 4.63
N ASP A 156 31.97 4.44 4.81
CA ASP A 156 33.21 4.56 4.02
C ASP A 156 33.01 4.83 2.52
N SER A 157 31.79 5.16 2.09
CA SER A 157 31.46 5.42 0.69
C SER A 157 31.11 6.90 0.48
N PRO A 158 31.70 7.58 -0.53
CA PRO A 158 31.35 8.95 -0.84
C PRO A 158 29.91 9.03 -1.34
N THR A 159 29.20 10.08 -0.91
CA THR A 159 27.81 10.35 -1.26
C THR A 159 27.45 11.81 -1.03
N TYR A 160 26.18 12.14 -1.23
CA TYR A 160 25.59 13.41 -0.86
C TYR A 160 24.43 13.21 0.11
N GLU A 161 24.35 14.07 1.11
CA GLU A 161 23.09 14.37 1.79
C GLU A 161 22.40 15.46 0.97
N VAL A 162 21.15 15.22 0.57
CA VAL A 162 20.46 16.09 -0.37
C VAL A 162 19.05 16.45 0.04
N GLU A 163 18.63 17.60 -0.44
CA GLU A 163 17.27 18.08 -0.33
C GLU A 163 16.87 18.81 -1.61
N ASN A 164 15.67 18.54 -2.14
CA ASN A 164 15.03 19.34 -3.17
C ASN A 164 13.75 19.99 -2.64
N ARG A 165 13.49 21.24 -3.04
CA ARG A 165 12.37 22.05 -2.54
C ARG A 165 11.46 22.51 -3.68
N PHE A 166 10.15 22.39 -3.48
CA PHE A 166 9.11 22.84 -4.40
C PHE A 166 8.21 23.89 -3.76
N THR A 167 7.74 24.84 -4.56
CA THR A 167 6.67 25.76 -4.18
C THR A 167 5.36 25.26 -4.77
N LEU A 168 4.57 24.59 -3.93
CA LEU A 168 3.25 24.08 -4.29
C LEU A 168 2.23 25.23 -4.36
N LYS A 169 1.22 25.09 -5.23
CA LYS A 169 0.17 26.10 -5.39
C LYS A 169 -0.78 26.10 -4.18
N PRO A 170 -1.37 27.25 -3.82
CA PRO A 170 -2.46 27.28 -2.86
C PRO A 170 -3.63 26.38 -3.33
N GLY A 171 -4.13 25.52 -2.44
CA GLY A 171 -5.24 24.61 -2.74
C GLY A 171 -4.90 23.37 -3.58
N GLU A 172 -3.65 23.20 -3.98
CA GLU A 172 -3.17 21.97 -4.63
C GLU A 172 -3.25 20.77 -3.67
N GLY A 173 -3.78 19.64 -4.12
CA GLY A 173 -3.78 18.38 -3.37
C GLY A 173 -2.59 17.50 -3.75
N ILE A 174 -1.99 16.83 -2.76
CA ILE A 174 -0.82 15.95 -2.93
C ILE A 174 -1.17 14.55 -2.42
N TYR A 175 -0.83 13.52 -3.18
CA TYR A 175 -1.17 12.12 -2.89
C TYR A 175 0.05 11.23 -3.13
N GLY A 176 -0.01 9.99 -2.65
CA GLY A 176 1.02 8.98 -2.87
C GLY A 176 1.84 8.68 -1.60
N PHE A 177 3.14 8.46 -1.78
CA PHE A 177 4.08 8.00 -0.75
C PHE A 177 3.84 6.58 -0.18
N GLY A 178 2.70 5.96 -0.47
CA GLY A 178 2.35 4.61 -0.03
C GLY A 178 1.48 4.59 1.23
N PHE A 179 1.57 3.51 1.99
CA PHE A 179 0.80 3.27 3.20
C PHE A 179 1.55 3.77 4.44
N THR A 180 0.93 4.67 5.19
CA THR A 180 1.46 5.18 6.46
C THR A 180 0.35 5.12 7.52
N ASP A 181 0.67 5.26 8.80
CA ASP A 181 -0.31 5.34 9.88
C ASP A 181 -1.04 6.71 9.92
N ASP A 182 -1.69 7.07 8.81
CA ASP A 182 -2.42 8.33 8.62
C ASP A 182 -3.81 8.02 8.04
N ALA A 183 -4.83 8.69 8.57
CA ALA A 183 -6.20 8.56 8.08
C ALA A 183 -6.52 9.56 6.97
N GLU A 184 -5.61 10.47 6.63
CA GLU A 184 -5.79 11.47 5.58
C GLU A 184 -5.19 11.00 4.24
N VAL A 185 -5.98 11.18 3.17
CA VAL A 185 -5.58 10.86 1.80
C VAL A 185 -4.68 11.96 1.23
N ASN A 186 -5.03 13.23 1.45
CA ASN A 186 -4.23 14.38 1.04
C ASN A 186 -3.02 14.57 1.96
N ARG A 187 -1.83 14.68 1.36
CA ARG A 187 -0.53 14.79 2.03
C ARG A 187 -0.02 16.23 2.14
N ARG A 188 -0.84 17.22 1.80
CA ARG A 188 -0.53 18.62 2.06
C ARG A 188 -0.32 18.86 3.55
N GLY A 189 0.69 19.65 3.90
CA GLY A 189 1.01 19.99 5.29
C GLY A 189 1.63 18.85 6.11
N LYS A 190 1.97 17.71 5.50
CA LYS A 190 2.46 16.51 6.21
C LYS A 190 3.98 16.48 6.35
N ASP A 191 4.42 15.72 7.33
CA ASP A 191 5.81 15.37 7.56
C ASP A 191 5.95 13.84 7.66
N LEU A 192 6.45 13.21 6.60
CA LEU A 192 6.48 11.77 6.41
C LEU A 192 7.93 11.29 6.42
N LEU A 193 8.28 10.47 7.41
CA LEU A 193 9.49 9.65 7.36
C LEU A 193 9.25 8.49 6.39
N LEU A 194 10.11 8.39 5.37
CA LEU A 194 9.97 7.43 4.29
C LEU A 194 10.94 6.26 4.50
N VAL A 195 10.50 5.32 5.35
CA VAL A 195 11.18 4.04 5.66
C VAL A 195 10.17 2.89 5.70
N GLN A 196 10.55 1.72 5.17
CA GLN A 196 9.70 0.52 5.23
C GLN A 196 9.47 0.04 6.67
N THR A 197 8.23 -0.34 6.98
CA THR A 197 7.86 -1.00 8.24
C THR A 197 6.87 -2.12 7.98
N ASN A 198 6.68 -3.02 8.96
CA ASN A 198 5.69 -4.09 8.86
C ASN A 198 4.31 -3.52 8.47
N ILE A 199 3.88 -2.45 9.14
CA ILE A 199 2.60 -1.77 8.90
C ILE A 199 2.73 -0.50 8.03
N GLY A 200 3.79 -0.39 7.22
CA GLY A 200 4.12 0.83 6.48
C GLY A 200 4.81 0.53 5.17
N ILE A 201 4.17 0.91 4.06
CA ILE A 201 4.68 0.73 2.70
C ILE A 201 5.11 2.08 2.17
N ILE A 202 6.38 2.20 1.77
CA ILE A 202 6.90 3.44 1.19
C ILE A 202 7.13 3.29 -0.29
N ILE A 203 6.56 4.21 -1.07
CA ILE A 203 6.76 4.30 -2.52
C ILE A 203 7.05 5.76 -2.83
N PRO A 204 8.29 6.16 -3.21
CA PRO A 204 8.70 7.56 -3.31
C PRO A 204 8.16 8.29 -4.56
N VAL A 205 6.84 8.21 -4.76
CA VAL A 205 6.09 8.83 -5.84
C VAL A 205 5.07 9.79 -5.24
N MET A 206 5.19 11.05 -5.60
CA MET A 206 4.25 12.12 -5.31
C MET A 206 3.34 12.33 -6.52
N LEU A 207 2.03 12.48 -6.31
CA LEU A 207 1.06 12.84 -7.36
C LEU A 207 0.29 14.09 -6.96
N SER A 208 0.09 15.01 -7.90
CA SER A 208 -0.60 16.28 -7.69
C SER A 208 -1.89 16.38 -8.51
N THR A 209 -2.88 17.08 -7.96
CA THR A 209 -4.09 17.52 -8.69
C THR A 209 -3.81 18.45 -9.86
N GLU A 210 -2.61 19.04 -9.95
CA GLU A 210 -2.23 19.95 -11.03
C GLU A 210 -1.81 19.25 -12.33
N GLY A 211 -1.87 17.91 -12.38
CA GLY A 211 -1.52 17.11 -13.56
C GLY A 211 -0.03 16.80 -13.66
N TYR A 212 0.66 16.68 -12.52
CA TYR A 212 2.05 16.22 -12.48
C TYR A 212 2.30 15.27 -11.31
N GLY A 213 3.41 14.54 -11.38
CA GLY A 213 3.96 13.75 -10.30
C GLY A 213 5.47 13.79 -10.28
N VAL A 214 6.07 13.36 -9.17
CA VAL A 214 7.52 13.30 -8.97
C VAL A 214 7.88 11.93 -8.44
N LEU A 215 8.72 11.20 -9.17
CA LEU A 215 9.45 10.04 -8.65
C LEU A 215 10.79 10.54 -8.08
N TRP A 216 11.03 10.28 -6.80
CA TRP A 216 12.28 10.58 -6.10
C TRP A 216 13.18 9.34 -6.14
N ASP A 217 14.21 9.34 -7.01
CA ASP A 217 15.01 8.13 -7.33
C ASP A 217 16.26 8.03 -6.45
N THR A 218 16.02 7.74 -5.17
CA THR A 218 17.05 7.36 -4.19
C THR A 218 16.48 6.31 -3.23
N TYR A 219 17.36 5.57 -2.55
CA TYR A 219 17.01 4.30 -1.89
C TYR A 219 17.28 4.29 -0.38
N SER A 220 17.94 5.33 0.14
CA SER A 220 18.33 5.48 1.54
C SER A 220 17.13 5.81 2.44
N GLN A 221 17.41 6.15 3.69
CA GLN A 221 16.46 6.89 4.53
C GLN A 221 16.08 8.21 3.83
N MET A 222 14.78 8.52 3.82
CA MET A 222 14.22 9.70 3.15
C MET A 222 13.15 10.37 3.99
N ARG A 223 12.77 11.61 3.62
CA ARG A 223 11.69 12.35 4.26
C ARG A 223 10.97 13.25 3.25
N PHE A 224 9.64 13.29 3.32
CA PHE A 224 8.84 14.32 2.68
C PHE A 224 8.30 15.27 3.76
N THR A 225 8.47 16.57 3.60
CA THR A 225 7.87 17.57 4.48
C THR A 225 7.21 18.65 3.63
N ASP A 226 6.02 19.08 4.02
CA ASP A 226 5.32 20.21 3.41
C ASP A 226 4.79 21.14 4.49
N ASN A 227 5.21 22.40 4.46
CA ASN A 227 4.85 23.42 5.45
C ASN A 227 4.86 24.82 4.81
N ALA A 228 4.78 25.87 5.64
CA ALA A 228 4.79 27.26 5.15
C ALA A 228 6.05 27.64 4.34
N GLN A 229 7.15 26.87 4.46
CA GLN A 229 8.38 27.08 3.72
C GLN A 229 8.42 26.34 2.37
N GLY A 230 7.40 25.55 2.04
CA GLY A 230 7.27 24.76 0.82
C GLY A 230 7.39 23.26 1.05
N ALA A 231 7.24 22.49 -0.03
CA ALA A 231 7.42 21.04 -0.01
C ALA A 231 8.89 20.67 -0.20
N ARG A 232 9.31 19.58 0.44
CA ARG A 232 10.71 19.21 0.62
C ARG A 232 10.87 17.70 0.54
N LEU A 233 11.73 17.24 -0.36
CA LEU A 233 12.15 15.84 -0.45
C LEU A 233 13.62 15.76 -0.03
N TRP A 234 13.90 15.04 1.05
CA TRP A 234 15.23 14.87 1.62
C TRP A 234 15.68 13.40 1.57
N ALA A 235 16.98 13.18 1.39
CA ALA A 235 17.61 11.87 1.47
C ALA A 235 18.99 11.94 2.15
N GLU A 236 19.28 10.93 2.98
CA GLU A 236 20.52 10.82 3.77
C GLU A 236 21.75 10.44 2.92
N ASP A 237 21.59 9.47 2.02
CA ASP A 237 22.65 8.91 1.17
C ASP A 237 22.12 8.86 -0.27
N ALA A 238 22.45 9.89 -1.05
CA ALA A 238 22.07 10.05 -2.44
C ALA A 238 23.32 10.18 -3.34
N PRO A 239 23.90 9.07 -3.81
CA PRO A 239 25.17 9.06 -4.53
C PRO A 239 25.18 9.87 -5.84
N GLY A 240 24.01 10.02 -6.47
CA GLY A 240 23.84 10.85 -7.67
C GLY A 240 23.55 12.33 -7.40
N GLY A 241 23.40 12.73 -6.13
CA GLY A 241 22.87 14.03 -5.75
C GLY A 241 21.33 14.03 -5.74
N VAL A 242 20.72 15.20 -5.94
CA VAL A 242 19.29 15.32 -6.19
C VAL A 242 18.98 14.61 -7.50
N ASP A 243 18.08 13.62 -7.53
CA ASP A 243 17.68 12.92 -8.75
C ASP A 243 16.19 12.61 -8.71
N TYR A 244 15.43 13.25 -9.60
CA TYR A 244 13.99 13.06 -9.68
C TYR A 244 13.47 13.08 -11.11
N TYR A 245 12.35 12.41 -11.32
CA TYR A 245 11.63 12.40 -12.59
C TYR A 245 10.30 13.11 -12.40
N LEU A 246 10.11 14.23 -13.09
CA LEU A 246 8.83 14.88 -13.21
C LEU A 246 8.04 14.24 -14.35
N MET A 247 6.83 13.80 -14.03
CA MET A 247 5.89 13.16 -14.95
C MET A 247 4.69 14.08 -15.10
N ALA A 248 4.37 14.50 -16.32
CA ALA A 248 3.28 15.43 -16.60
C ALA A 248 2.13 14.76 -17.37
N GLY A 249 0.92 15.28 -17.23
CA GLY A 249 -0.26 14.74 -17.88
C GLY A 249 -1.40 15.77 -17.95
N ASP A 250 -2.41 15.50 -18.78
CA ASP A 250 -3.63 16.32 -18.78
C ASP A 250 -4.48 16.04 -17.52
N GLY A 251 -4.32 14.87 -16.92
CA GLY A 251 -4.86 14.51 -15.61
C GLY A 251 -4.00 13.49 -14.85
N MET A 252 -4.47 13.09 -13.68
CA MET A 252 -3.74 12.20 -12.77
C MET A 252 -3.51 10.79 -13.34
N ASP A 253 -4.40 10.25 -14.19
CA ASP A 253 -4.18 8.96 -14.87
C ASP A 253 -2.99 9.01 -15.83
N ASP A 254 -2.82 10.10 -16.57
CA ASP A 254 -1.71 10.24 -17.52
C ASP A 254 -0.35 10.25 -16.80
N VAL A 255 -0.31 10.83 -15.60
CA VAL A 255 0.89 10.83 -14.75
C VAL A 255 1.21 9.41 -14.29
N VAL A 256 0.20 8.63 -13.86
CA VAL A 256 0.40 7.21 -13.53
C VAL A 256 0.84 6.42 -14.77
N GLY A 257 0.25 6.70 -15.94
CA GLY A 257 0.67 6.10 -17.21
C GLY A 257 2.12 6.43 -17.56
N ALA A 258 2.58 7.66 -17.32
CA ALA A 258 3.97 8.06 -17.50
C ALA A 258 4.90 7.31 -16.52
N TYR A 259 4.50 7.17 -15.26
CA TYR A 259 5.21 6.34 -14.28
C TYR A 259 5.35 4.89 -14.74
N ARG A 260 4.28 4.28 -15.26
CA ARG A 260 4.29 2.89 -15.74
C ARG A 260 5.16 2.69 -16.97
N ARG A 261 5.20 3.65 -17.89
CA ARG A 261 6.15 3.62 -19.01
C ARG A 261 7.60 3.71 -18.52
N LEU A 262 7.86 4.58 -17.55
CA LEU A 262 9.20 4.82 -17.01
C LEU A 262 9.75 3.62 -16.21
N THR A 263 8.90 2.95 -15.44
CA THR A 263 9.32 1.96 -14.42
C THR A 263 8.91 0.52 -14.72
N GLY A 264 8.08 0.30 -15.73
CA GLY A 264 7.53 -1.01 -16.13
C GLY A 264 6.02 -1.11 -15.95
N GLN A 265 5.35 -1.77 -16.89
CA GLN A 265 3.90 -1.99 -16.82
C GLN A 265 3.56 -3.00 -15.72
N ALA A 266 2.37 -2.87 -15.13
CA ALA A 266 1.83 -3.88 -14.23
C ALA A 266 1.20 -5.02 -15.06
N PRO A 267 1.69 -6.26 -14.96
CA PRO A 267 1.14 -7.37 -15.73
C PRO A 267 -0.27 -7.74 -15.24
N MET A 268 -1.03 -8.39 -16.10
CA MET A 268 -2.31 -8.98 -15.72
C MET A 268 -2.10 -10.10 -14.70
N TYR A 269 -2.95 -10.14 -13.68
CA TYR A 269 -3.05 -11.28 -12.77
C TYR A 269 -3.96 -12.38 -13.34
N PRO A 270 -3.85 -13.63 -12.84
CA PRO A 270 -4.88 -14.64 -13.10
C PRO A 270 -6.25 -14.09 -12.70
N LYS A 271 -7.31 -14.42 -13.45
CA LYS A 271 -8.65 -13.87 -13.15
C LYS A 271 -9.14 -14.20 -11.74
N GLN A 272 -8.78 -15.37 -11.25
CA GLN A 272 -9.06 -15.86 -9.89
C GLN A 272 -8.49 -14.94 -8.81
N ALA A 273 -7.42 -14.19 -9.10
CA ALA A 273 -6.83 -13.24 -8.14
C ALA A 273 -7.77 -12.08 -7.82
N PHE A 274 -8.80 -11.86 -8.63
CA PHE A 274 -9.83 -10.88 -8.36
C PHE A 274 -11.02 -11.48 -7.61
N GLY A 275 -11.02 -12.78 -7.30
CA GLY A 275 -11.97 -13.44 -6.41
C GLY A 275 -11.64 -13.27 -4.93
N LEU A 276 -12.16 -14.18 -4.10
CA LEU A 276 -11.90 -14.20 -2.65
C LEU A 276 -10.68 -15.07 -2.32
N PHE A 277 -9.83 -14.57 -1.42
CA PHE A 277 -8.76 -15.30 -0.75
C PHE A 277 -9.15 -15.61 0.69
N MET A 278 -9.02 -16.87 1.07
CA MET A 278 -9.11 -17.31 2.47
C MET A 278 -7.73 -17.70 2.97
N SER A 279 -7.28 -17.01 4.01
CA SER A 279 -6.01 -17.23 4.68
C SER A 279 -6.19 -17.26 6.19
N LYS A 280 -5.24 -17.86 6.89
CA LYS A 280 -5.17 -17.90 8.35
C LYS A 280 -3.71 -17.96 8.78
N GLU A 281 -3.37 -17.34 9.90
CA GLU A 281 -2.19 -17.64 10.71
C GLU A 281 -2.63 -18.61 11.82
N ARG A 282 -2.47 -19.92 11.69
CA ARG A 282 -2.06 -20.67 10.49
C ARG A 282 -2.81 -21.98 10.37
N TYR A 283 -2.95 -22.51 9.15
CA TYR A 283 -3.39 -23.90 8.97
C TYR A 283 -2.25 -24.84 9.40
N PRO A 284 -2.49 -25.76 10.36
CA PRO A 284 -1.43 -26.53 10.98
C PRO A 284 -0.97 -27.73 10.14
N THR A 285 -1.87 -28.31 9.36
CA THR A 285 -1.66 -29.56 8.61
C THR A 285 -2.31 -29.51 7.24
N GLN A 286 -1.82 -30.36 6.33
CA GLN A 286 -2.41 -30.64 5.02
C GLN A 286 -3.90 -30.99 5.12
N ASP A 287 -4.26 -31.89 6.03
CA ASP A 287 -5.65 -32.33 6.19
C ASP A 287 -6.58 -31.18 6.57
N ARG A 288 -6.15 -30.31 7.50
CA ARG A 288 -6.95 -29.15 7.91
C ARG A 288 -7.12 -28.15 6.78
N LEU A 289 -6.07 -27.89 6.01
CA LEU A 289 -6.13 -27.00 4.84
C LEU A 289 -7.14 -27.52 3.81
N VAL A 290 -7.06 -28.81 3.47
CA VAL A 290 -7.97 -29.45 2.49
C VAL A 290 -9.41 -29.52 3.03
N GLU A 291 -9.59 -29.77 4.32
CA GLU A 291 -10.90 -29.75 4.98
C GLU A 291 -11.58 -28.39 4.84
N VAL A 292 -10.86 -27.30 5.09
CA VAL A 292 -11.38 -25.93 4.93
C VAL A 292 -11.78 -25.68 3.48
N ALA A 293 -10.92 -26.01 2.52
CA ALA A 293 -11.22 -25.87 1.09
C ALA A 293 -12.51 -26.63 0.70
N ARG A 294 -12.64 -27.89 1.14
CA ARG A 294 -13.85 -28.70 0.89
C ARG A 294 -15.09 -28.09 1.55
N THR A 295 -14.93 -27.50 2.73
CA THR A 295 -16.03 -26.90 3.49
C THR A 295 -16.59 -25.66 2.78
N PHE A 296 -15.74 -24.80 2.19
CA PHE A 296 -16.22 -23.68 1.36
C PHE A 296 -17.14 -24.15 0.22
N ARG A 297 -16.72 -25.19 -0.52
CA ARG A 297 -17.54 -25.75 -1.61
C ARG A 297 -18.82 -26.41 -1.09
N LYS A 298 -18.74 -27.15 0.02
CA LYS A 298 -19.90 -27.77 0.66
C LYS A 298 -20.94 -26.73 1.11
N GLU A 299 -20.48 -25.63 1.71
CA GLU A 299 -21.35 -24.57 2.24
C GLU A 299 -21.83 -23.57 1.18
N GLY A 300 -21.36 -23.71 -0.06
CA GLY A 300 -21.77 -22.86 -1.18
C GLY A 300 -21.24 -21.42 -1.09
N PHE A 301 -20.16 -21.20 -0.35
CA PHE A 301 -19.54 -19.89 -0.19
C PHE A 301 -18.40 -19.72 -1.21
N PRO A 302 -18.44 -18.72 -2.12
CA PRO A 302 -17.47 -18.62 -3.20
C PRO A 302 -16.03 -18.40 -2.70
N LEU A 303 -15.08 -19.10 -3.33
CA LEU A 303 -13.65 -19.01 -2.98
C LEU A 303 -12.77 -19.37 -4.19
N ASP A 304 -11.77 -18.54 -4.46
CA ASP A 304 -10.80 -18.73 -5.54
C ASP A 304 -9.41 -19.13 -5.02
N TYR A 305 -8.94 -18.55 -3.91
CA TYR A 305 -7.63 -18.86 -3.33
C TYR A 305 -7.74 -19.34 -1.89
N ILE A 306 -7.04 -20.42 -1.57
CA ILE A 306 -6.72 -20.79 -0.19
C ILE A 306 -5.21 -20.61 0.05
N VAL A 307 -4.86 -20.09 1.22
CA VAL A 307 -3.48 -19.69 1.54
C VAL A 307 -2.94 -20.51 2.71
N GLN A 308 -1.77 -21.12 2.52
CA GLN A 308 -0.99 -21.72 3.59
C GLN A 308 0.05 -20.72 4.11
N ASP A 309 -0.02 -20.43 5.40
CA ASP A 309 0.94 -19.56 6.08
C ASP A 309 2.20 -20.33 6.55
N TRP A 310 3.10 -19.66 7.28
CA TRP A 310 4.39 -20.12 7.80
C TRP A 310 4.33 -21.46 8.58
N GLN A 311 5.50 -22.04 8.84
CA GLN A 311 5.66 -23.32 9.56
C GLN A 311 5.08 -24.56 8.86
N TYR A 312 4.89 -24.57 7.54
CA TYR A 312 4.69 -25.85 6.81
C TYR A 312 5.98 -26.64 6.64
N TRP A 313 7.14 -25.96 6.66
CA TRP A 313 8.49 -26.55 6.58
C TRP A 313 8.95 -27.24 7.86
N GLY A 314 8.48 -26.79 9.03
CA GLY A 314 9.01 -27.16 10.35
C GLY A 314 8.54 -26.17 11.40
N SER A 315 9.39 -25.72 12.33
CA SER A 315 8.99 -24.79 13.40
C SER A 315 9.87 -23.54 13.45
N ASP A 316 9.48 -22.61 14.30
CA ASP A 316 10.29 -21.47 14.72
C ASP A 316 11.49 -21.86 15.61
N LYS A 317 11.55 -23.11 16.08
CA LYS A 317 12.55 -23.58 17.06
C LYS A 317 13.67 -24.41 16.44
N ASP A 318 13.56 -24.74 15.16
CA ASP A 318 14.55 -25.49 14.39
C ASP A 318 15.19 -24.64 13.28
N GLY A 319 16.19 -25.18 12.58
CA GLY A 319 16.87 -24.47 11.50
C GLY A 319 16.22 -24.65 10.14
N THR A 320 14.94 -25.03 10.03
CA THR A 320 14.26 -25.30 8.74
C THR A 320 13.47 -24.12 8.18
N TRP A 321 13.47 -22.98 8.88
CA TRP A 321 12.69 -21.78 8.53
C TRP A 321 12.75 -21.43 7.04
N SER A 322 11.59 -21.33 6.37
CA SER A 322 11.46 -20.97 4.95
C SER A 322 12.43 -21.73 4.04
N GLY A 323 12.62 -23.02 4.33
CA GLY A 323 13.52 -23.87 3.55
C GLY A 323 12.99 -24.32 2.20
N MET A 324 11.78 -23.90 1.81
CA MET A 324 11.03 -24.40 0.64
C MET A 324 10.87 -25.93 0.68
N ILE A 325 10.71 -26.47 1.88
CA ILE A 325 10.51 -27.90 2.15
C ILE A 325 9.21 -28.11 2.92
N TRP A 326 8.77 -29.36 3.00
CA TRP A 326 7.53 -29.75 3.66
C TRP A 326 7.84 -30.65 4.84
N ASN A 327 7.29 -30.34 6.01
CA ASN A 327 7.37 -31.23 7.16
C ASN A 327 6.54 -32.50 6.87
N PRO A 328 7.17 -33.69 6.80
CA PRO A 328 6.48 -34.91 6.33
C PRO A 328 5.43 -35.44 7.31
N GLU A 329 5.45 -35.02 8.59
CA GLU A 329 4.44 -35.42 9.56
C GLU A 329 3.14 -34.61 9.39
N ARG A 330 3.25 -33.32 9.05
CA ARG A 330 2.09 -32.42 8.90
C ARG A 330 1.63 -32.23 7.46
N TYR A 331 2.54 -32.42 6.50
CA TYR A 331 2.33 -32.28 5.06
C TYR A 331 2.96 -33.47 4.31
N PRO A 332 2.43 -34.69 4.51
CA PRO A 332 3.02 -35.91 3.98
C PRO A 332 2.95 -36.04 2.45
N ASP A 333 1.97 -35.38 1.79
CA ASP A 333 1.77 -35.45 0.35
C ASP A 333 1.39 -34.08 -0.24
N PRO A 334 2.35 -33.16 -0.41
CA PRO A 334 2.08 -31.83 -0.96
C PRO A 334 1.47 -31.85 -2.37
N GLU A 335 1.83 -32.81 -3.22
CA GLU A 335 1.26 -32.94 -4.58
C GLU A 335 -0.18 -33.47 -4.54
N GLY A 336 -0.50 -34.39 -3.64
CA GLY A 336 -1.88 -34.79 -3.36
C GLY A 336 -2.71 -33.65 -2.78
N MET A 337 -2.14 -32.85 -1.89
CA MET A 337 -2.79 -31.67 -1.31
C MET A 337 -3.16 -30.63 -2.37
N THR A 338 -2.22 -30.23 -3.21
CA THR A 338 -2.47 -29.24 -4.27
C THR A 338 -3.46 -29.76 -5.30
N ARG A 339 -3.36 -31.03 -5.71
CA ARG A 339 -4.38 -31.67 -6.55
C ARG A 339 -5.78 -31.62 -5.93
N ALA A 340 -5.91 -31.95 -4.64
CA ALA A 340 -7.21 -31.90 -3.96
C ALA A 340 -7.80 -30.47 -3.90
N ILE A 341 -6.96 -29.44 -3.82
CA ILE A 341 -7.38 -28.03 -3.89
C ILE A 341 -7.78 -27.66 -5.33
N HIS A 342 -7.00 -28.07 -6.33
CA HIS A 342 -7.28 -27.81 -7.74
C HIS A 342 -8.54 -28.52 -8.24
N ASP A 343 -8.83 -29.73 -7.76
CA ASP A 343 -10.06 -30.48 -8.05
C ASP A 343 -11.33 -29.76 -7.54
N LEU A 344 -11.17 -28.83 -6.58
CA LEU A 344 -12.24 -27.94 -6.11
C LEU A 344 -12.30 -26.63 -6.92
N HIS A 345 -11.51 -26.49 -7.99
CA HIS A 345 -11.35 -25.27 -8.76
C HIS A 345 -10.87 -24.08 -7.92
N MET A 346 -9.97 -24.33 -6.97
CA MET A 346 -9.28 -23.30 -6.19
C MET A 346 -7.82 -23.23 -6.60
N LYS A 347 -7.18 -22.11 -6.30
CA LYS A 347 -5.75 -21.87 -6.41
C LYS A 347 -5.11 -21.91 -5.03
N PHE A 348 -3.85 -22.32 -4.99
CA PHE A 348 -3.10 -22.47 -3.77
C PHE A 348 -1.95 -21.47 -3.69
N MET A 349 -1.97 -20.61 -2.66
CA MET A 349 -0.90 -19.69 -2.32
C MET A 349 -0.16 -20.16 -1.08
N ILE A 350 1.16 -19.96 -1.03
CA ILE A 350 1.97 -20.36 0.13
C ILE A 350 2.96 -19.30 0.59
N SER A 351 3.14 -19.19 1.91
CA SER A 351 4.10 -18.30 2.56
C SER A 351 5.56 -18.69 2.26
N ILE A 352 6.39 -17.69 1.99
CA ILE A 352 7.85 -17.77 1.84
C ILE A 352 8.47 -16.52 2.46
N TRP A 353 9.65 -16.67 3.04
CA TRP A 353 10.35 -15.61 3.75
C TRP A 353 11.79 -15.46 3.24
N PRO A 354 12.32 -14.22 3.15
CA PRO A 354 13.73 -13.99 2.84
C PRO A 354 14.68 -14.47 3.95
N SER A 355 14.19 -14.61 5.19
CA SER A 355 14.92 -15.29 6.25
C SER A 355 14.95 -16.78 5.98
N VAL A 356 16.13 -17.37 5.82
CA VAL A 356 16.30 -18.81 5.51
C VAL A 356 17.05 -19.51 6.65
N GLY A 357 16.47 -20.62 7.13
CA GLY A 357 16.97 -21.46 8.22
C GLY A 357 18.27 -22.20 7.89
N ASN A 358 19.20 -22.24 8.85
CA ASN A 358 20.57 -22.74 8.70
C ASN A 358 20.69 -24.23 8.33
N ASP A 359 19.69 -25.05 8.63
CA ASP A 359 19.76 -26.50 8.40
C ASP A 359 19.34 -26.88 6.97
N THR A 360 18.77 -25.93 6.22
CA THR A 360 18.20 -26.12 4.88
C THR A 360 19.27 -26.23 3.78
N ALA A 361 18.94 -26.92 2.68
CA ALA A 361 19.81 -26.97 1.51
C ALA A 361 19.96 -25.59 0.85
N LEU A 362 18.88 -24.80 0.84
CA LEU A 362 18.87 -23.41 0.36
C LEU A 362 19.89 -22.55 1.12
N ALA A 363 19.88 -22.59 2.45
CA ALA A 363 20.85 -21.85 3.26
C ALA A 363 22.29 -22.27 2.99
N LYS A 364 22.55 -23.57 2.89
CA LYS A 364 23.89 -24.11 2.62
C LYS A 364 24.40 -23.67 1.24
N GLU A 365 23.55 -23.64 0.23
CA GLU A 365 23.90 -23.16 -1.11
C GLU A 365 24.15 -21.64 -1.11
N LEU A 366 23.33 -20.85 -0.43
CA LEU A 366 23.56 -19.40 -0.28
C LEU A 366 24.89 -19.10 0.46
N ASP A 367 25.21 -19.89 1.49
CA ASP A 367 26.43 -19.72 2.29
C ASP A 367 27.70 -20.02 1.49
N GLN A 368 27.66 -20.90 0.48
CA GLN A 368 28.80 -21.14 -0.42
C GLN A 368 29.22 -19.88 -1.17
N TYR A 369 28.33 -18.89 -1.30
CA TYR A 369 28.57 -17.60 -1.94
C TYR A 369 28.57 -16.43 -0.94
N GLY A 370 28.44 -16.69 0.36
CA GLY A 370 28.37 -15.63 1.38
C GLY A 370 27.12 -14.74 1.29
N LEU A 371 26.00 -15.26 0.77
CA LEU A 371 24.81 -14.49 0.44
C LEU A 371 23.74 -14.48 1.54
N ARG A 372 24.14 -14.49 2.82
CA ARG A 372 23.23 -14.35 3.96
C ARG A 372 23.80 -13.43 5.03
N PHE A 373 22.97 -12.53 5.55
CA PHE A 373 23.39 -11.51 6.52
C PHE A 373 23.36 -12.03 7.96
N ALA A 374 24.27 -11.53 8.79
CA ALA A 374 24.11 -11.54 10.25
C ALA A 374 23.35 -10.26 10.68
N PRO A 375 22.59 -10.25 11.79
CA PRO A 375 22.44 -11.32 12.79
C PRO A 375 21.37 -12.36 12.42
N LEU A 376 21.10 -13.28 13.35
CA LEU A 376 20.05 -14.28 13.22
C LEU A 376 18.66 -13.65 13.32
N HIS A 377 17.72 -14.18 12.54
CA HIS A 377 16.32 -13.79 12.53
C HIS A 377 15.70 -13.79 13.94
N TRP A 378 14.94 -12.76 14.27
CA TRP A 378 14.49 -12.47 15.63
C TRP A 378 13.53 -13.52 16.21
N ILE A 379 12.67 -14.14 15.37
CA ILE A 379 11.79 -15.24 15.80
C ILE A 379 12.57 -16.56 15.84
N SER A 380 13.08 -16.96 14.67
CA SER A 380 13.68 -18.29 14.49
C SER A 380 14.92 -18.51 15.35
N LYS A 381 15.71 -17.44 15.56
CA LYS A 381 17.07 -17.49 16.12
C LYS A 381 18.00 -18.52 15.44
N LYS A 382 17.62 -19.06 14.28
CA LYS A 382 18.35 -20.07 13.50
C LYS A 382 18.26 -19.83 11.97
N ALA A 383 17.76 -18.67 11.57
CA ALA A 383 17.64 -18.25 10.18
C ALA A 383 18.39 -16.94 9.93
N ARG A 384 18.74 -16.67 8.68
CA ARG A 384 19.42 -15.44 8.24
C ARG A 384 18.78 -14.94 6.94
N VAL A 385 18.63 -13.63 6.81
CA VAL A 385 18.11 -13.00 5.60
C VAL A 385 19.09 -13.24 4.45
N TYR A 386 18.60 -13.70 3.29
CA TYR A 386 19.42 -13.84 2.09
C TYR A 386 19.64 -12.49 1.39
N ASP A 387 20.74 -12.38 0.65
CA ASP A 387 21.04 -11.19 -0.12
C ASP A 387 20.27 -11.14 -1.44
N ALA A 388 19.10 -10.49 -1.42
CA ALA A 388 18.28 -10.25 -2.61
C ALA A 388 18.90 -9.23 -3.58
N TYR A 389 19.91 -8.46 -3.18
CA TYR A 389 20.64 -7.56 -4.08
C TYR A 389 21.54 -8.34 -5.05
N SER A 390 22.00 -9.53 -4.63
CA SER A 390 22.75 -10.44 -5.49
C SER A 390 21.85 -11.13 -6.52
N ALA A 391 22.16 -10.98 -7.80
CA ALA A 391 21.51 -11.74 -8.86
C ALA A 391 21.65 -13.26 -8.64
N LYS A 392 22.82 -13.71 -8.17
CA LYS A 392 23.04 -15.12 -7.82
C LYS A 392 22.20 -15.56 -6.62
N GLY A 393 22.01 -14.68 -5.64
CA GLY A 393 21.16 -14.94 -4.47
C GLY A 393 19.71 -15.18 -4.89
N ARG A 394 19.18 -14.32 -5.77
CA ARG A 394 17.83 -14.48 -6.34
C ARG A 394 17.67 -15.76 -7.16
N GLU A 395 18.67 -16.10 -7.98
CA GLU A 395 18.69 -17.35 -8.77
C GLU A 395 18.62 -18.59 -7.86
N ILE A 396 19.46 -18.64 -6.83
CA ILE A 396 19.48 -19.75 -5.86
C ILE A 396 18.14 -19.81 -5.11
N TYR A 397 17.63 -18.68 -4.62
CA TYR A 397 16.36 -18.62 -3.90
C TYR A 397 15.21 -19.16 -4.77
N PHE A 398 15.12 -18.71 -6.02
CA PHE A 398 14.10 -19.19 -6.96
C PHE A 398 14.25 -20.69 -7.29
N LYS A 399 15.47 -21.20 -7.47
CA LYS A 399 15.71 -22.64 -7.72
C LYS A 399 15.06 -23.54 -6.66
N HIS A 400 15.19 -23.17 -5.39
CA HIS A 400 14.57 -23.90 -4.27
C HIS A 400 13.06 -23.66 -4.19
N ILE A 401 12.57 -22.44 -4.48
CA ILE A 401 11.12 -22.18 -4.59
C ILE A 401 10.50 -23.06 -5.68
N LYS A 402 11.11 -23.13 -6.87
CA LYS A 402 10.58 -23.89 -7.99
C LYS A 402 10.46 -25.36 -7.62
N SER A 403 11.58 -25.97 -7.23
CA SER A 403 11.62 -27.42 -6.95
C SER A 403 10.83 -27.81 -5.70
N GLY A 404 10.85 -26.97 -4.68
CA GLY A 404 10.18 -27.22 -3.41
C GLY A 404 8.68 -26.94 -3.40
N LEU A 405 8.22 -25.96 -4.19
CA LEU A 405 6.86 -25.42 -4.11
C LEU A 405 6.13 -25.41 -5.47
N LEU A 406 6.66 -24.71 -6.48
CA LEU A 406 5.94 -24.54 -7.75
C LEU A 406 5.77 -25.87 -8.50
N ASP A 407 6.80 -26.71 -8.51
CA ASP A 407 6.77 -28.06 -9.09
C ASP A 407 5.86 -29.01 -8.29
N LYS A 408 5.42 -28.61 -7.10
CA LYS A 408 4.43 -29.32 -6.26
C LYS A 408 3.00 -28.84 -6.48
N GLY A 409 2.78 -27.92 -7.43
CA GLY A 409 1.45 -27.41 -7.78
C GLY A 409 1.02 -26.14 -7.06
N VAL A 410 1.94 -25.44 -6.37
CA VAL A 410 1.67 -24.10 -5.83
C VAL A 410 1.45 -23.11 -6.97
N ASP A 411 0.39 -22.29 -6.89
CA ASP A 411 0.01 -21.33 -7.93
C ASP A 411 0.54 -19.92 -7.68
N ALA A 412 0.70 -19.53 -6.42
CA ALA A 412 1.10 -18.19 -6.03
C ALA A 412 1.98 -18.17 -4.76
N LEU A 413 2.78 -17.13 -4.61
CA LEU A 413 3.70 -16.97 -3.49
C LEU A 413 3.26 -15.83 -2.59
N TRP A 414 3.43 -16.01 -1.28
CA TRP A 414 3.24 -14.96 -0.28
C TRP A 414 4.58 -14.67 0.40
N MET A 415 5.22 -13.56 0.02
CA MET A 415 6.51 -13.11 0.51
C MET A 415 6.36 -12.21 1.75
N ASP A 416 6.59 -12.78 2.92
CA ASP A 416 6.54 -12.06 4.18
C ASP A 416 7.94 -11.62 4.65
N GLY A 417 8.04 -10.60 5.51
CA GLY A 417 9.33 -10.09 6.00
C GLY A 417 10.16 -9.31 4.98
N THR A 418 9.53 -8.67 4.00
CA THR A 418 10.22 -8.05 2.83
C THR A 418 10.68 -6.60 3.06
N GLU A 419 10.48 -6.05 4.25
CA GLU A 419 11.12 -4.80 4.72
C GLU A 419 12.60 -5.00 5.08
N VAL A 420 13.08 -6.24 5.03
CA VAL A 420 14.31 -6.78 5.64
C VAL A 420 14.12 -7.15 7.12
N GLU A 421 13.13 -8.01 7.40
CA GLU A 421 12.86 -8.48 8.75
C GLU A 421 13.96 -9.43 9.27
N ALA A 422 14.95 -8.85 9.93
CA ALA A 422 16.07 -9.57 10.54
C ALA A 422 16.00 -9.55 12.08
N SER A 423 16.22 -8.38 12.70
CA SER A 423 16.51 -8.27 14.14
C SER A 423 15.30 -7.96 15.02
N SER A 424 14.18 -7.54 14.42
CA SER A 424 12.93 -7.21 15.11
C SER A 424 11.74 -7.42 14.17
N ALA A 425 10.53 -7.26 14.69
CA ALA A 425 9.29 -7.33 13.92
C ALA A 425 9.06 -6.15 12.95
N MET A 426 10.02 -5.22 12.83
CA MET A 426 10.00 -4.07 11.92
C MET A 426 8.82 -3.09 12.11
N TRP A 427 8.32 -2.89 13.33
CA TRP A 427 7.19 -1.99 13.58
C TRP A 427 7.56 -0.52 13.70
N ALA A 428 8.76 -0.22 14.22
CA ALA A 428 9.15 1.12 14.61
C ALA A 428 10.17 1.70 13.61
N PRO A 429 9.82 2.73 12.83
CA PRO A 429 10.69 3.25 11.76
C PRO A 429 12.14 3.50 12.18
N HIS A 430 12.36 4.09 13.36
CA HIS A 430 13.71 4.37 13.87
C HIS A 430 14.51 3.11 14.17
N SER A 431 13.90 2.11 14.80
CA SER A 431 14.54 0.82 15.04
C SER A 431 14.82 0.09 13.72
N ASN A 432 13.90 0.16 12.76
CA ASN A 432 14.08 -0.47 11.44
C ASN A 432 15.30 0.08 10.69
N ILE A 433 15.50 1.41 10.73
CA ILE A 433 16.69 2.04 10.14
C ILE A 433 17.96 1.44 10.76
N VAL A 434 18.02 1.40 12.10
CA VAL A 434 19.19 0.90 12.83
C VAL A 434 19.43 -0.58 12.52
N ASP A 435 18.39 -1.40 12.61
CA ASP A 435 18.45 -2.84 12.40
C ASP A 435 18.90 -3.18 10.98
N THR A 436 18.36 -2.49 9.98
CA THR A 436 18.69 -2.74 8.56
C THR A 436 20.11 -2.28 8.24
N LYS A 437 20.52 -1.10 8.72
CA LYS A 437 21.91 -0.62 8.55
C LYS A 437 22.91 -1.54 9.26
N ALA A 438 22.54 -2.14 10.39
CA ALA A 438 23.40 -3.08 11.13
C ALA A 438 23.70 -4.38 10.36
N LEU A 439 22.96 -4.69 9.30
CA LEU A 439 23.27 -5.81 8.38
C LEU A 439 24.54 -5.54 7.55
N GLY A 440 25.00 -4.29 7.47
CA GLY A 440 26.23 -3.89 6.81
C GLY A 440 26.09 -3.80 5.29
N ARG A 441 26.89 -4.59 4.56
CA ARG A 441 26.99 -4.51 3.09
C ARG A 441 26.27 -5.67 2.42
N ASN A 442 25.43 -5.35 1.45
CA ASN A 442 24.87 -6.26 0.46
C ASN A 442 25.70 -6.25 -0.84
N ALA A 443 25.33 -7.08 -1.82
CA ALA A 443 26.02 -7.20 -3.10
C ALA A 443 26.09 -5.91 -3.93
N MET A 444 25.27 -4.91 -3.62
CA MET A 444 25.19 -3.62 -4.30
C MET A 444 25.84 -2.46 -3.50
N GLY A 445 26.10 -2.64 -2.21
CA GLY A 445 26.69 -1.63 -1.33
C GLY A 445 26.17 -1.70 0.11
N ASP A 446 26.40 -0.66 0.90
CA ASP A 446 25.93 -0.59 2.29
C ASP A 446 24.40 -0.40 2.37
N PHE A 447 23.77 -0.97 3.40
CA PHE A 447 22.33 -0.83 3.64
C PHE A 447 21.89 0.61 3.97
N SER A 448 22.80 1.49 4.38
CA SER A 448 22.49 2.93 4.50
C SER A 448 22.06 3.53 3.17
N ARG A 449 22.66 3.05 2.07
CA ARG A 449 22.35 3.46 0.70
C ARG A 449 21.15 2.71 0.13
N TYR A 450 21.04 1.41 0.37
CA TYR A 450 19.98 0.54 -0.16
C TYR A 450 19.04 0.08 0.96
N LEU A 451 18.45 1.04 1.67
CA LEU A 451 17.63 0.78 2.85
C LEU A 451 16.26 0.20 2.46
N ASN A 452 15.58 0.86 1.54
CA ASN A 452 14.17 0.61 1.24
C ASN A 452 13.82 -0.36 0.08
N PRO A 453 14.67 -0.63 -0.94
CA PRO A 453 14.24 -1.32 -2.16
C PRO A 453 14.29 -2.85 -2.09
N TYR A 454 14.54 -3.47 -0.92
CA TYR A 454 14.73 -4.91 -0.81
C TYR A 454 13.54 -5.72 -1.39
N THR A 455 12.31 -5.30 -1.09
CA THR A 455 11.08 -5.92 -1.61
C THR A 455 11.02 -5.96 -3.15
N LEU A 456 11.49 -4.90 -3.82
CA LEU A 456 11.56 -4.87 -5.27
C LEU A 456 12.48 -5.97 -5.80
N LEU A 457 13.66 -6.11 -5.21
CA LEU A 457 14.64 -7.07 -5.72
C LEU A 457 14.25 -8.52 -5.41
N THR A 458 13.71 -8.78 -4.22
CA THR A 458 13.30 -10.15 -3.87
C THR A 458 12.11 -10.62 -4.72
N THR A 459 11.13 -9.75 -5.00
CA THR A 459 9.99 -10.06 -5.90
C THR A 459 10.42 -10.12 -7.37
N GLN A 460 11.40 -9.32 -7.80
CA GLN A 460 12.00 -9.44 -9.14
C GLN A 460 12.59 -10.84 -9.34
N GLY A 461 13.26 -11.39 -8.32
CA GLY A 461 13.84 -12.74 -8.39
C GLY A 461 12.80 -13.84 -8.60
N THR A 462 11.68 -13.79 -7.89
CA THR A 462 10.60 -14.78 -8.05
C THR A 462 9.87 -14.60 -9.38
N TYR A 463 9.62 -13.36 -9.80
CA TYR A 463 8.99 -13.04 -11.07
C TYR A 463 9.82 -13.53 -12.27
N ASP A 464 11.10 -13.15 -12.33
CA ASP A 464 11.98 -13.50 -13.44
C ASP A 464 12.15 -15.02 -13.55
N GLY A 465 12.35 -15.69 -12.42
CA GLY A 465 12.48 -17.14 -12.37
C GLY A 465 11.23 -17.85 -12.86
N GLN A 466 10.05 -17.43 -12.39
CA GLN A 466 8.80 -18.07 -12.78
C GLN A 466 8.49 -17.82 -14.26
N ARG A 467 8.70 -16.59 -14.76
CA ARG A 467 8.59 -16.24 -16.19
C ARG A 467 9.53 -17.06 -17.07
N ALA A 468 10.73 -17.37 -16.58
CA ALA A 468 11.70 -18.18 -17.33
C ALA A 468 11.33 -19.67 -17.40
N THR A 469 10.40 -20.15 -16.57
CA THR A 469 10.10 -21.58 -16.42
C THR A 469 8.64 -21.95 -16.66
N SER A 470 7.75 -20.96 -16.80
CA SER A 470 6.32 -21.15 -17.00
C SER A 470 5.70 -19.96 -17.73
N ASP A 471 4.70 -20.22 -18.57
CA ASP A 471 3.87 -19.18 -19.19
C ASP A 471 2.63 -18.79 -18.33
N LYS A 472 2.43 -19.45 -17.18
CA LYS A 472 1.39 -19.05 -16.23
C LYS A 472 1.70 -17.67 -15.64
N ARG A 473 0.65 -16.86 -15.44
CA ARG A 473 0.77 -15.56 -14.77
C ARG A 473 1.36 -15.72 -13.38
N VAL A 474 2.30 -14.83 -13.07
CA VAL A 474 2.90 -14.76 -11.74
C VAL A 474 1.93 -14.02 -10.83
N LEU A 475 1.81 -14.47 -9.58
CA LEU A 475 1.16 -13.72 -8.52
C LEU A 475 2.00 -13.85 -7.26
N THR A 476 2.52 -12.71 -6.79
CA THR A 476 3.20 -12.60 -5.51
C THR A 476 2.42 -11.65 -4.61
N LEU A 477 2.11 -12.06 -3.38
CA LEU A 477 1.66 -11.18 -2.31
C LEU A 477 2.88 -10.80 -1.46
N THR A 478 3.17 -9.52 -1.20
CA THR A 478 4.39 -9.06 -0.48
C THR A 478 4.10 -8.02 0.61
N ARG A 479 4.76 -8.07 1.77
CA ARG A 479 4.39 -7.21 2.92
C ARG A 479 4.77 -5.75 2.70
N SER A 480 5.86 -5.54 1.98
CA SER A 480 6.33 -4.23 1.58
C SER A 480 6.12 -4.01 0.07
N ALA A 481 6.25 -2.77 -0.39
CA ALA A 481 6.32 -2.41 -1.81
C ALA A 481 7.35 -1.29 -2.00
N TRP A 482 7.75 -1.09 -3.25
CA TRP A 482 8.64 0.00 -3.64
C TRP A 482 8.26 0.52 -5.02
N ALA A 483 8.83 1.65 -5.43
CA ALA A 483 8.66 2.11 -6.81
C ALA A 483 9.19 1.05 -7.80
N GLY A 484 8.41 0.73 -8.83
CA GLY A 484 8.73 -0.29 -9.82
C GLY A 484 8.27 -1.71 -9.46
N ALA A 485 7.84 -1.97 -8.21
CA ALA A 485 7.44 -3.32 -7.77
C ALA A 485 6.21 -3.85 -8.53
N GLN A 486 5.37 -2.99 -9.09
CA GLN A 486 4.23 -3.42 -9.89
C GLN A 486 4.64 -4.29 -11.10
N ARG A 487 5.85 -4.13 -11.64
CA ARG A 487 6.30 -4.88 -12.83
C ARG A 487 6.61 -6.34 -12.52
N THR A 488 6.76 -6.71 -11.25
CA THR A 488 7.12 -8.06 -10.79
C THR A 488 5.89 -8.91 -10.46
N ALA A 489 4.70 -8.48 -10.89
CA ALA A 489 3.42 -9.08 -10.54
C ALA A 489 3.21 -9.24 -9.02
N ALA A 490 3.72 -8.26 -8.27
CA ALA A 490 3.64 -8.23 -6.82
C ALA A 490 2.51 -7.30 -6.35
N ALA A 491 1.58 -7.84 -5.56
CA ALA A 491 0.58 -7.08 -4.81
C ALA A 491 1.04 -6.90 -3.37
N SER A 492 0.87 -5.72 -2.80
CA SER A 492 1.23 -5.48 -1.41
C SER A 492 0.04 -5.58 -0.46
N TRP A 493 0.30 -5.86 0.83
CA TRP A 493 -0.70 -5.70 1.89
C TRP A 493 -0.17 -4.89 3.06
N SER A 494 -1.07 -4.30 3.86
CA SER A 494 -0.73 -3.36 4.93
C SER A 494 -0.03 -3.95 6.18
N GLY A 495 0.45 -5.19 6.14
CA GLY A 495 1.06 -5.87 7.28
C GLY A 495 0.11 -6.24 8.41
N ASP A 496 0.69 -6.49 9.58
CA ASP A 496 0.09 -7.19 10.72
C ASP A 496 -0.80 -6.27 11.56
N THR A 497 -1.75 -5.59 10.93
CA THR A 497 -2.56 -4.55 11.59
C THR A 497 -3.49 -5.09 12.68
N LYS A 498 -3.94 -4.22 13.59
CA LYS A 498 -4.87 -4.60 14.66
C LYS A 498 -6.33 -4.39 14.24
N ALA A 499 -7.23 -5.24 14.72
CA ALA A 499 -8.65 -5.06 14.57
C ALA A 499 -9.11 -3.83 15.37
N SER A 500 -9.44 -2.75 14.69
CA SER A 500 -10.13 -1.60 15.27
C SER A 500 -10.84 -0.78 14.20
N TRP A 501 -11.82 0.04 14.59
CA TRP A 501 -12.47 0.98 13.67
C TRP A 501 -11.52 2.06 13.15
N ASP A 502 -10.54 2.47 13.96
CA ASP A 502 -9.52 3.44 13.55
C ASP A 502 -8.60 2.85 12.48
N THR A 503 -8.17 1.60 12.67
CA THR A 503 -7.39 0.87 11.67
C THR A 503 -8.16 0.73 10.37
N LEU A 504 -9.44 0.32 10.41
CA LEU A 504 -10.28 0.25 9.20
C LEU A 504 -10.35 1.60 8.48
N ARG A 505 -10.51 2.72 9.21
CA ARG A 505 -10.49 4.07 8.60
C ARG A 505 -9.17 4.35 7.89
N LYS A 506 -8.04 4.06 8.54
CA LYS A 506 -6.69 4.22 7.95
C LYS A 506 -6.47 3.32 6.74
N GLN A 507 -7.06 2.11 6.71
CA GLN A 507 -6.99 1.24 5.54
C GLN A 507 -7.59 1.87 4.29
N VAL A 508 -8.67 2.65 4.42
CA VAL A 508 -9.30 3.35 3.28
C VAL A 508 -8.33 4.38 2.70
N ALA A 509 -7.79 5.26 3.54
CA ALA A 509 -6.87 6.31 3.09
C ALA A 509 -5.53 5.75 2.57
N GLY A 510 -4.96 4.78 3.29
CA GLY A 510 -3.69 4.15 2.94
C GLY A 510 -3.75 3.36 1.63
N GLY A 511 -4.83 2.62 1.38
CA GLY A 511 -5.01 1.87 0.13
C GLY A 511 -5.05 2.76 -1.11
N VAL A 512 -5.72 3.91 -1.00
CA VAL A 512 -5.72 4.96 -2.04
C VAL A 512 -4.31 5.50 -2.28
N ASN A 513 -3.58 5.82 -1.22
CA ASN A 513 -2.22 6.36 -1.31
C ASN A 513 -1.18 5.35 -1.81
N VAL A 514 -1.42 4.04 -1.67
CA VAL A 514 -0.61 3.01 -2.35
C VAL A 514 -0.93 2.99 -3.83
N THR A 515 -2.20 2.87 -4.20
CA THR A 515 -2.61 2.61 -5.59
C THR A 515 -2.35 3.77 -6.53
N VAL A 516 -2.45 5.00 -6.04
CA VAL A 516 -2.19 6.23 -6.79
C VAL A 516 -0.71 6.42 -7.17
N THR A 517 0.23 5.74 -6.49
CA THR A 517 1.67 5.81 -6.81
C THR A 517 2.07 5.06 -8.08
N GLY A 518 1.11 4.37 -8.70
CA GLY A 518 1.39 3.44 -9.77
C GLY A 518 1.62 1.99 -9.30
N ASN A 519 1.31 1.63 -8.06
CA ASN A 519 1.24 0.23 -7.62
C ASN A 519 -0.22 -0.22 -7.51
N PRO A 520 -0.82 -0.78 -8.59
CA PRO A 520 -2.28 -0.82 -8.75
C PRO A 520 -2.98 -1.91 -7.93
N TYR A 521 -2.24 -2.90 -7.46
CA TYR A 521 -2.77 -4.06 -6.77
C TYR A 521 -2.31 -4.06 -5.31
N TRP A 522 -3.29 -3.90 -4.42
CA TRP A 522 -3.08 -3.81 -2.97
C TRP A 522 -4.24 -4.50 -2.24
N THR A 523 -3.99 -4.96 -1.02
CA THR A 523 -4.99 -5.56 -0.14
C THR A 523 -4.63 -5.37 1.33
N GLN A 524 -5.40 -5.96 2.23
CA GLN A 524 -5.21 -5.89 3.67
C GLN A 524 -5.82 -7.13 4.33
N ASP A 525 -5.60 -7.31 5.63
CA ASP A 525 -6.21 -8.40 6.40
C ASP A 525 -7.64 -8.02 6.80
N ILE A 526 -8.64 -8.51 6.06
CA ILE A 526 -10.04 -8.25 6.40
C ILE A 526 -10.30 -8.71 7.85
N GLY A 527 -10.61 -7.75 8.72
CA GLY A 527 -10.83 -7.99 10.15
C GLY A 527 -9.62 -7.76 11.06
N GLY A 528 -8.47 -7.33 10.52
CA GLY A 528 -7.23 -7.16 11.27
C GLY A 528 -6.50 -8.48 11.58
N PHE A 529 -5.17 -8.42 11.60
CA PHE A 529 -4.30 -9.53 11.97
C PHE A 529 -4.52 -9.93 13.44
N PHE A 530 -4.33 -8.97 14.36
CA PHE A 530 -4.56 -9.14 15.79
C PHE A 530 -5.98 -8.72 16.20
N VAL A 531 -6.56 -9.41 17.19
CA VAL A 531 -7.94 -9.18 17.67
C VAL A 531 -8.01 -8.91 19.17
N ASP A 532 -6.90 -8.48 19.77
CA ASP A 532 -6.74 -8.37 21.23
C ASP A 532 -7.81 -7.46 21.89
N ASP A 533 -8.23 -6.40 21.19
CA ASP A 533 -9.26 -5.45 21.65
C ASP A 533 -10.68 -6.04 21.63
N PHE A 534 -10.84 -7.26 21.12
CA PHE A 534 -12.11 -7.98 21.07
C PHE A 534 -11.99 -9.34 21.75
N PRO A 535 -12.09 -9.41 23.10
CA PRO A 535 -12.02 -10.67 23.83
C PRO A 535 -13.00 -11.71 23.29
N GLY A 536 -12.50 -12.93 23.06
CA GLY A 536 -13.27 -14.01 22.43
C GLY A 536 -13.39 -13.93 20.90
N GLY A 537 -12.80 -12.89 20.27
CA GLY A 537 -12.62 -12.75 18.83
C GLY A 537 -13.89 -12.97 18.00
N GLU A 538 -13.95 -14.04 17.22
CA GLU A 538 -15.08 -14.40 16.36
C GLU A 538 -16.41 -14.60 17.13
N LYS A 539 -16.33 -14.81 18.45
CA LYS A 539 -17.49 -14.90 19.35
C LYS A 539 -17.95 -13.54 19.88
N ASN A 540 -17.13 -12.51 19.75
CA ASN A 540 -17.43 -11.16 20.20
C ASN A 540 -18.34 -10.45 19.18
N PRO A 541 -19.56 -10.02 19.56
CA PRO A 541 -20.48 -9.37 18.62
C PRO A 541 -19.96 -8.04 18.08
N ALA A 542 -19.14 -7.30 18.84
CA ALA A 542 -18.53 -6.06 18.35
C ALA A 542 -17.47 -6.33 17.28
N TYR A 543 -16.72 -7.43 17.40
CA TYR A 543 -15.80 -7.86 16.35
C TYR A 543 -16.54 -8.31 15.11
N ARG A 544 -17.65 -9.05 15.25
CA ARG A 544 -18.47 -9.50 14.12
C ARG A 544 -18.97 -8.35 13.26
N GLU A 545 -19.44 -7.28 13.89
CA GLU A 545 -19.83 -6.07 13.17
C GLU A 545 -18.63 -5.44 12.45
N LEU A 546 -17.50 -5.25 13.13
CA LEU A 546 -16.28 -4.73 12.52
C LEU A 546 -15.86 -5.58 11.32
N PHE A 547 -15.82 -6.90 11.48
CA PHE A 547 -15.47 -7.85 10.42
C PHE A 547 -16.41 -7.75 9.22
N ALA A 548 -17.73 -7.68 9.43
CA ALA A 548 -18.68 -7.51 8.34
C ALA A 548 -18.48 -6.20 7.56
N ARG A 549 -18.25 -5.07 8.25
CA ARG A 549 -17.95 -3.78 7.59
C ARG A 549 -16.62 -3.79 6.86
N TRP A 550 -15.62 -4.43 7.45
CA TRP A 550 -14.31 -4.60 6.82
C TRP A 550 -14.39 -5.51 5.58
N PHE A 551 -15.25 -6.52 5.62
CA PHE A 551 -15.50 -7.42 4.50
C PHE A 551 -16.20 -6.71 3.33
N GLN A 552 -17.16 -5.83 3.63
CA GLN A 552 -17.80 -4.93 2.65
C GLN A 552 -16.78 -4.02 1.96
N TYR A 553 -15.88 -3.40 2.74
CA TYR A 553 -14.76 -2.63 2.20
C TYR A 553 -13.86 -3.50 1.30
N GLY A 554 -13.49 -4.69 1.81
CA GLY A 554 -12.64 -5.68 1.12
C GLY A 554 -13.07 -6.05 -0.29
N ALA A 555 -14.38 -6.04 -0.58
CA ALA A 555 -14.92 -6.31 -1.91
C ALA A 555 -14.53 -5.24 -2.96
N PHE A 556 -14.15 -4.04 -2.52
CA PHE A 556 -13.72 -2.92 -3.35
C PHE A 556 -12.22 -2.61 -3.24
N ASN A 557 -11.45 -3.45 -2.55
CA ASN A 557 -10.00 -3.47 -2.69
C ASN A 557 -9.60 -4.12 -4.03
N PRO A 558 -8.41 -3.80 -4.59
CA PRO A 558 -7.92 -4.49 -5.78
C PRO A 558 -7.94 -6.02 -5.64
N LEU A 559 -7.46 -6.56 -4.51
CA LEU A 559 -7.64 -7.97 -4.13
C LEU A 559 -8.44 -8.07 -2.83
N MET A 560 -9.32 -9.08 -2.73
CA MET A 560 -10.17 -9.32 -1.56
C MET A 560 -9.64 -10.51 -0.75
N ARG A 561 -9.11 -10.25 0.46
CA ARG A 561 -8.42 -11.28 1.26
C ARG A 561 -8.79 -11.23 2.74
N VAL A 562 -9.21 -12.38 3.27
CA VAL A 562 -9.38 -12.62 4.71
C VAL A 562 -8.10 -13.24 5.27
N HIS A 563 -7.58 -12.71 6.38
CA HIS A 563 -6.41 -13.23 7.09
C HIS A 563 -6.36 -12.75 8.54
N GLY A 564 -5.54 -13.40 9.36
CA GLY A 564 -5.15 -12.99 10.70
C GLY A 564 -4.87 -14.17 11.63
N THR A 565 -4.47 -13.87 12.87
CA THR A 565 -4.05 -14.84 13.90
C THR A 565 -5.15 -15.16 14.93
N SER A 566 -4.89 -16.14 15.79
CA SER A 566 -5.60 -16.48 17.04
C SER A 566 -7.04 -16.98 16.97
N ILE A 567 -7.77 -16.76 15.87
CA ILE A 567 -9.20 -17.12 15.74
C ILE A 567 -9.55 -17.68 14.36
N GLU A 568 -10.70 -18.37 14.27
CA GLU A 568 -11.31 -18.74 12.99
C GLU A 568 -11.94 -17.50 12.33
N ARG A 569 -11.84 -17.41 11.00
CA ARG A 569 -12.38 -16.28 10.21
C ARG A 569 -13.14 -16.73 8.96
N GLU A 570 -13.22 -18.04 8.71
CA GLU A 570 -13.89 -18.62 7.57
C GLU A 570 -15.38 -18.23 7.58
N PRO A 571 -15.88 -17.48 6.59
CA PRO A 571 -17.21 -16.88 6.66
C PRO A 571 -18.36 -17.85 6.95
N TYR A 572 -18.24 -19.12 6.54
CA TYR A 572 -19.28 -20.13 6.75
C TYR A 572 -19.54 -20.45 8.23
N ILE A 573 -18.60 -20.19 9.15
CA ILE A 573 -18.82 -20.44 10.59
C ILE A 573 -19.93 -19.55 11.16
N PHE A 574 -20.14 -18.37 10.54
CA PHE A 574 -21.15 -17.42 10.99
C PHE A 574 -22.57 -17.80 10.57
N LYS A 575 -22.74 -18.78 9.68
CA LYS A 575 -24.05 -19.25 9.22
C LYS A 575 -24.97 -19.61 10.39
N ASP A 576 -24.41 -20.27 11.41
CA ASP A 576 -25.14 -20.65 12.63
C ASP A 576 -24.88 -19.67 13.78
N MET A 577 -23.69 -19.06 13.88
CA MET A 577 -23.33 -18.17 14.99
C MET A 577 -23.95 -16.77 14.90
N ASP A 578 -24.18 -16.27 13.69
CA ASP A 578 -24.71 -14.95 13.39
C ASP A 578 -25.27 -14.90 11.94
N PRO A 579 -26.50 -15.37 11.71
CA PRO A 579 -27.08 -15.48 10.37
C PRO A 579 -27.18 -14.13 9.62
N ALA A 580 -27.35 -13.02 10.34
CA ALA A 580 -27.43 -11.69 9.74
C ALA A 580 -26.07 -11.24 9.22
N MET A 581 -25.01 -11.47 10.00
CA MET A 581 -23.63 -11.27 9.56
C MET A 581 -23.31 -12.17 8.36
N TYR A 582 -23.60 -13.48 8.45
CA TYR A 582 -23.35 -14.43 7.36
C TYR A 582 -24.00 -13.99 6.04
N LYS A 583 -25.27 -13.56 6.09
CA LYS A 583 -25.96 -13.00 4.92
C LYS A 583 -25.20 -11.80 4.35
N SER A 584 -24.77 -10.85 5.19
CA SER A 584 -23.99 -9.68 4.75
C SER A 584 -22.67 -10.08 4.07
N LEU A 585 -21.95 -11.05 4.64
CA LEU A 585 -20.72 -11.59 4.05
C LEU A 585 -21.00 -12.24 2.68
N LEU A 586 -22.01 -13.12 2.60
CA LEU A 586 -22.34 -13.83 1.37
C LEU A 586 -22.81 -12.88 0.26
N ASP A 587 -23.68 -11.92 0.58
CA ASP A 587 -24.15 -10.90 -0.36
C ASP A 587 -22.98 -10.06 -0.87
N THR A 588 -22.05 -9.68 0.00
CA THR A 588 -20.83 -8.95 -0.37
C THR A 588 -19.95 -9.75 -1.33
N VAL A 589 -19.74 -11.04 -1.07
CA VAL A 589 -18.99 -11.91 -2.00
C VAL A 589 -19.74 -12.05 -3.33
N HIS A 590 -21.05 -12.27 -3.31
CA HIS A 590 -21.82 -12.31 -4.54
C HIS A 590 -21.65 -11.02 -5.35
N LEU A 591 -21.69 -9.85 -4.73
CA LEU A 591 -21.42 -8.59 -5.42
C LEU A 591 -20.03 -8.57 -6.06
N ARG A 592 -18.98 -8.97 -5.33
CA ARG A 592 -17.60 -9.08 -5.85
C ARG A 592 -17.54 -9.96 -7.10
N TYR A 593 -18.09 -11.17 -7.04
CA TYR A 593 -18.05 -12.12 -8.15
C TYR A 593 -18.90 -11.68 -9.33
N ARG A 594 -20.07 -11.07 -9.08
CA ARG A 594 -20.86 -10.46 -10.13
C ARG A 594 -20.11 -9.30 -10.79
N LEU A 595 -19.28 -8.54 -10.07
CA LEU A 595 -18.46 -7.47 -10.65
C LEU A 595 -17.20 -7.95 -11.37
N LEU A 596 -16.90 -9.26 -11.43
CA LEU A 596 -15.67 -9.75 -12.09
C LEU A 596 -15.50 -9.29 -13.55
N PRO A 597 -16.53 -9.25 -14.42
CA PRO A 597 -16.36 -8.72 -15.77
C PRO A 597 -15.93 -7.24 -15.78
N TYR A 598 -16.46 -6.44 -14.85
CA TYR A 598 -16.05 -5.04 -14.66
C TYR A 598 -14.61 -4.96 -14.17
N ILE A 599 -14.30 -5.64 -13.05
CA ILE A 599 -12.97 -5.62 -12.41
C ILE A 599 -11.90 -6.12 -13.38
N TYR A 600 -12.14 -7.24 -14.04
CA TYR A 600 -11.17 -7.85 -14.94
C TYR A 600 -10.87 -6.99 -16.17
N SER A 601 -11.89 -6.31 -16.71
CA SER A 601 -11.68 -5.38 -17.82
C SER A 601 -10.94 -4.12 -17.40
N LEU A 602 -11.17 -3.63 -16.17
CA LEU A 602 -10.37 -2.54 -15.62
C LEU A 602 -8.93 -2.94 -15.36
N SER A 603 -8.69 -4.18 -14.89
CA SER A 603 -7.34 -4.73 -14.75
C SER A 603 -6.61 -4.80 -16.09
N ALA A 604 -7.29 -5.16 -17.19
CA ALA A 604 -6.68 -5.09 -18.52
C ALA A 604 -6.26 -3.65 -18.87
N ARG A 605 -7.07 -2.66 -18.49
CA ARG A 605 -6.76 -1.23 -18.64
C ARG A 605 -5.59 -0.77 -17.76
N VAL A 606 -5.43 -1.36 -16.56
CA VAL A 606 -4.25 -1.12 -15.71
C VAL A 606 -2.98 -1.52 -16.45
N THR A 607 -3.01 -2.68 -17.11
CA THR A 607 -1.87 -3.22 -17.88
C THR A 607 -1.63 -2.50 -19.20
N SER A 608 -2.68 -2.21 -19.98
CA SER A 608 -2.53 -1.65 -21.33
C SER A 608 -2.38 -0.13 -21.35
N ASP A 609 -3.05 0.57 -20.43
CA ASP A 609 -3.25 2.02 -20.50
C ASP A 609 -2.70 2.74 -19.25
N GLY A 610 -2.07 2.00 -18.32
CA GLY A 610 -1.55 2.57 -17.07
C GLY A 610 -2.64 3.03 -16.10
N TYR A 611 -3.83 2.44 -16.17
CA TYR A 611 -4.97 2.81 -15.32
C TYR A 611 -4.75 2.47 -13.83
N THR A 612 -5.66 2.96 -12.98
CA THR A 612 -5.69 2.74 -11.53
C THR A 612 -7.09 2.30 -11.11
N LEU A 613 -7.19 1.21 -10.35
CA LEU A 613 -8.46 0.59 -9.97
C LEU A 613 -9.10 1.25 -8.71
N MET A 614 -8.35 1.41 -7.63
CA MET A 614 -8.79 2.13 -6.41
C MET A 614 -8.23 3.55 -6.46
N ARG A 615 -9.08 4.58 -6.40
CA ARG A 615 -8.70 5.93 -6.87
C ARG A 615 -9.20 7.02 -5.91
N PRO A 616 -8.37 8.02 -5.55
CA PRO A 616 -8.88 9.19 -4.86
C PRO A 616 -9.85 9.94 -5.79
N LEU A 617 -10.90 10.54 -5.22
CA LEU A 617 -11.93 11.25 -5.98
C LEU A 617 -11.38 12.28 -6.99
N PRO A 618 -10.32 13.07 -6.68
CA PRO A 618 -9.78 14.05 -7.62
C PRO A 618 -9.22 13.48 -8.92
N MET A 619 -8.92 12.17 -9.01
CA MET A 619 -8.53 11.58 -10.30
C MET A 619 -9.64 11.67 -11.35
N ASP A 620 -10.90 11.61 -10.92
CA ASP A 620 -12.08 11.68 -11.78
C ASP A 620 -12.78 13.06 -11.70
N PHE A 621 -12.44 13.86 -10.68
CA PHE A 621 -13.10 15.13 -10.35
C PHE A 621 -12.11 16.26 -9.99
N ALA A 622 -10.98 16.37 -10.70
CA ALA A 622 -9.93 17.36 -10.42
C ALA A 622 -10.42 18.82 -10.38
N ASN A 623 -11.51 19.16 -11.06
CA ASN A 623 -12.09 20.51 -11.03
C ASN A 623 -13.00 20.77 -9.81
N ASP A 624 -13.04 19.82 -8.86
CA ASP A 624 -13.84 19.90 -7.65
C ASP A 624 -12.99 19.83 -6.38
N PRO A 625 -12.49 20.98 -5.88
CA PRO A 625 -11.64 21.02 -4.69
C PRO A 625 -12.28 20.42 -3.43
N ALA A 626 -13.62 20.34 -3.37
CA ALA A 626 -14.34 19.68 -2.28
C ALA A 626 -14.04 18.18 -2.17
N THR A 627 -13.43 17.58 -3.20
CA THR A 627 -13.04 16.18 -3.24
C THR A 627 -11.65 15.90 -2.69
N TYR A 628 -10.82 16.93 -2.47
CA TYR A 628 -9.39 16.75 -2.23
C TYR A 628 -9.11 16.16 -0.84
N ASP A 629 -9.89 16.58 0.16
CA ASP A 629 -9.74 16.15 1.55
C ASP A 629 -10.78 15.09 1.97
N ILE A 630 -11.38 14.39 1.00
CA ILE A 630 -12.30 13.29 1.28
C ILE A 630 -11.48 12.04 1.58
N ASN A 631 -11.57 11.57 2.82
CA ASN A 631 -10.71 10.53 3.38
C ASN A 631 -11.43 9.18 3.62
N ASP A 632 -12.75 9.18 3.51
CA ASP A 632 -13.63 8.07 3.85
C ASP A 632 -14.26 7.39 2.63
N SER A 633 -14.00 7.91 1.43
CA SER A 633 -14.59 7.42 0.19
C SER A 633 -13.65 7.56 -0.99
N PHE A 634 -13.84 6.68 -1.97
CA PHE A 634 -12.96 6.55 -3.12
C PHE A 634 -13.74 6.04 -4.34
N MET A 635 -13.14 6.21 -5.52
CA MET A 635 -13.66 5.64 -6.76
C MET A 635 -13.05 4.23 -6.98
N PHE A 636 -13.89 3.23 -7.25
CA PHE A 636 -13.48 1.89 -7.69
C PHE A 636 -13.76 1.72 -9.19
N GLY A 637 -12.71 1.90 -9.99
CA GLY A 637 -12.80 2.35 -11.37
C GLY A 637 -13.48 3.72 -11.46
N SER A 638 -13.88 4.15 -12.65
CA SER A 638 -14.50 5.48 -12.85
C SER A 638 -16.02 5.48 -12.59
N SER A 639 -16.62 4.33 -12.27
CA SER A 639 -18.08 4.19 -12.16
C SER A 639 -18.59 4.18 -10.73
N LEU A 640 -17.86 3.59 -9.77
CA LEU A 640 -18.39 3.27 -8.44
C LEU A 640 -17.73 4.16 -7.37
N LEU A 641 -18.51 5.02 -6.71
CA LEU A 641 -18.10 5.73 -5.50
C LEU A 641 -18.45 4.87 -4.29
N VAL A 642 -17.43 4.43 -3.56
CA VAL A 642 -17.54 3.55 -2.40
C VAL A 642 -17.26 4.37 -1.14
N HIS A 643 -18.15 4.29 -0.14
CA HIS A 643 -17.95 4.90 1.17
C HIS A 643 -18.13 3.83 2.26
N PRO A 644 -17.03 3.18 2.71
CA PRO A 644 -17.07 2.20 3.78
C PRO A 644 -17.60 2.76 5.11
N VAL A 645 -18.30 1.92 5.87
CA VAL A 645 -18.71 2.25 7.24
C VAL A 645 -17.53 1.96 8.17
N THR A 646 -16.89 3.01 8.71
CA THR A 646 -15.68 2.88 9.56
C THR A 646 -15.94 3.25 11.01
N ARG A 647 -17.14 2.95 11.53
CA ARG A 647 -17.55 3.14 12.92
C ARG A 647 -18.54 2.06 13.36
N ALA A 648 -18.59 1.79 14.66
CA ALA A 648 -19.63 0.95 15.23
C ALA A 648 -21.02 1.61 15.08
N ILE A 649 -22.01 0.79 14.77
CA ILE A 649 -23.43 1.12 14.66
C ILE A 649 -24.22 0.28 15.67
N TYR A 650 -23.97 -1.04 15.75
CA TYR A 650 -24.76 -1.97 16.54
C TYR A 650 -24.15 -2.25 17.92
N HIS A 651 -22.83 -2.34 18.00
CA HIS A 651 -22.08 -2.71 19.20
C HIS A 651 -21.09 -1.61 19.60
N ILE A 652 -21.64 -0.41 19.81
CA ILE A 652 -20.88 0.78 20.23
C ILE A 652 -20.25 0.51 21.61
N GLN A 653 -18.93 0.41 21.62
CA GLN A 653 -18.18 0.25 22.86
C GLN A 653 -18.17 1.57 23.65
N PRO A 654 -18.26 1.53 24.99
CA PRO A 654 -18.10 2.73 25.79
C PRO A 654 -16.67 3.27 25.62
N PRO A 655 -16.48 4.61 25.69
CA PRO A 655 -15.14 5.18 25.64
C PRO A 655 -14.29 4.62 26.79
N PRO A 656 -12.95 4.50 26.62
CA PRO A 656 -12.05 4.11 27.71
C PRO A 656 -12.25 5.00 28.94
N PRO A 657 -12.12 4.47 30.17
CA PRO A 657 -12.20 5.27 31.39
C PRO A 657 -11.20 6.44 31.36
N PRO A 658 -11.58 7.66 31.77
CA PRO A 658 -10.67 8.79 31.88
C PRO A 658 -9.60 8.56 32.96
N THR A 659 -8.44 9.17 32.76
CA THR A 659 -7.38 9.26 33.78
C THR A 659 -7.94 9.90 35.05
N ILE A 660 -7.62 9.34 36.22
CA ILE A 660 -8.06 9.92 37.49
C ILE A 660 -7.45 11.33 37.63
N PRO A 661 -8.26 12.39 37.81
CA PRO A 661 -7.74 13.74 37.99
C PRO A 661 -6.86 13.87 39.24
N ALA A 662 -5.78 14.65 39.12
CA ALA A 662 -4.86 14.96 40.22
C ALA A 662 -5.55 15.44 41.50
N ALA A 663 -6.66 16.19 41.34
CA ALA A 663 -7.48 16.70 42.44
C ALA A 663 -8.01 15.60 43.38
N TYR A 664 -8.04 14.34 42.94
CA TYR A 664 -8.49 13.18 43.71
C TYR A 664 -7.36 12.24 44.16
N LEU A 665 -6.11 12.61 43.93
CA LEU A 665 -4.93 11.85 44.36
C LEU A 665 -4.17 12.65 45.43
N ARG A 666 -3.75 11.98 46.51
CA ARG A 666 -2.96 12.59 47.59
C ARG A 666 -1.74 11.74 47.92
N THR A 667 -0.60 12.37 48.15
CA THR A 667 0.57 11.68 48.71
C THR A 667 0.33 11.35 50.18
N GLY A 668 1.17 10.51 50.79
CA GLY A 668 1.12 10.26 52.24
C GLY A 668 1.29 11.53 53.10
N GLU A 669 1.88 12.59 52.54
CA GLU A 669 2.03 13.92 53.18
C GLU A 669 0.87 14.87 52.87
N GLY A 670 -0.13 14.43 52.10
CA GLY A 670 -1.31 15.23 51.74
C GLY A 670 -1.11 16.19 50.56
N LYS A 671 0.01 16.14 49.82
CA LYS A 671 0.21 16.91 48.58
C LYS A 671 -0.63 16.31 47.44
N GLN A 672 -0.97 17.10 46.43
CA GLN A 672 -1.67 16.62 45.23
C GLN A 672 -0.79 15.64 44.44
N GLY A 673 -1.34 14.49 44.01
CA GLY A 673 -0.61 13.44 43.27
C GLY A 673 -0.27 12.20 44.11
N LEU A 674 0.49 11.27 43.55
CA LEU A 674 1.02 10.06 44.21
C LEU A 674 2.54 10.10 44.28
N ASN A 675 3.13 9.46 45.29
CA ASN A 675 4.58 9.31 45.39
C ASN A 675 5.06 8.24 44.39
N LEU A 676 5.90 8.62 43.44
CA LEU A 676 6.51 7.77 42.42
C LEU A 676 7.95 7.44 42.77
N GLN A 677 8.29 6.15 42.74
CA GLN A 677 9.64 5.63 42.85
C GLN A 677 9.94 4.69 41.68
N TYR A 678 11.03 4.95 40.95
CA TYR A 678 11.57 4.03 39.95
C TYR A 678 12.54 3.03 40.58
N PHE A 679 12.71 1.88 39.94
CA PHE A 679 13.62 0.81 40.35
C PHE A 679 14.31 0.21 39.13
N GLN A 680 15.52 -0.31 39.35
CA GLN A 680 16.20 -1.16 38.38
C GLN A 680 15.57 -2.56 38.38
N GLY A 681 15.45 -3.16 37.19
CA GLY A 681 14.92 -4.50 37.01
C GLY A 681 13.40 -4.55 37.08
N ARG A 682 12.83 -5.70 36.73
CA ARG A 682 11.36 -5.89 36.67
C ARG A 682 10.71 -6.12 38.04
N ASN A 683 11.51 -6.34 39.09
CA ASN A 683 11.04 -6.81 40.39
C ASN A 683 11.41 -5.89 41.56
N PHE A 684 11.51 -4.58 41.33
CA PHE A 684 11.79 -3.58 42.37
C PHE A 684 13.15 -3.76 43.07
N ASP A 685 14.17 -4.23 42.32
CA ASP A 685 15.42 -4.75 42.88
C ASP A 685 16.21 -3.66 43.65
N ALA A 686 16.35 -2.47 43.04
CA ALA A 686 17.05 -1.35 43.65
C ALA A 686 16.41 -0.01 43.26
N PRO A 687 16.10 0.89 44.22
CA PRO A 687 15.49 2.18 43.91
C PRO A 687 16.43 3.07 43.09
N ARG A 688 15.87 3.80 42.13
CA ARG A 688 16.55 4.71 41.21
C ARG A 688 15.89 6.09 41.19
N GLY A 689 16.71 7.13 41.17
CA GLY A 689 16.24 8.52 41.26
C GLY A 689 15.81 8.94 42.66
N THR A 690 15.36 10.17 42.78
CA THR A 690 14.71 10.70 43.99
C THR A 690 13.20 10.54 43.85
N GLY A 691 12.50 10.07 44.89
CA GLY A 691 11.04 9.95 44.88
C GLY A 691 10.38 11.26 44.47
N GLN A 692 9.50 11.21 43.46
CA GLN A 692 8.80 12.37 42.90
C GLN A 692 7.32 12.31 43.24
N VAL A 693 6.64 13.45 43.18
CA VAL A 693 5.17 13.49 43.24
C VAL A 693 4.66 13.54 41.81
N ASP A 694 3.87 12.55 41.45
CA ASP A 694 3.21 12.44 40.16
C ASP A 694 1.74 12.82 40.29
N GLU A 695 1.38 13.99 39.77
CA GLU A 695 0.00 14.49 39.81
C GLU A 695 -0.93 13.74 38.86
N ARG A 696 -0.40 13.11 37.81
CA ARG A 696 -1.19 12.46 36.77
C ARG A 696 -0.49 11.19 36.31
N VAL A 697 -0.90 10.06 36.89
CA VAL A 697 -0.42 8.72 36.49
C VAL A 697 -0.98 8.35 35.10
N ASP A 698 -0.34 8.87 34.07
CA ASP A 698 -0.70 8.75 32.65
C ASP A 698 0.57 8.90 31.82
N HIS A 699 1.40 7.86 31.86
CA HIS A 699 2.73 7.84 31.30
C HIS A 699 2.73 7.13 29.95
N ILE A 700 3.40 7.75 29.00
CA ILE A 700 3.91 7.12 27.77
C ILE A 700 5.39 7.46 27.74
N TRP A 701 6.26 6.46 27.80
CA TRP A 701 7.71 6.69 27.70
C TRP A 701 8.16 6.50 26.24
N PRO A 702 8.30 7.60 25.47
CA PRO A 702 8.62 7.52 24.05
C PRO A 702 10.01 6.91 23.81
N GLY A 703 10.18 6.29 22.65
CA GLY A 703 11.50 5.86 22.17
C GLY A 703 12.34 7.03 21.65
N PRO A 704 13.65 6.82 21.43
CA PRO A 704 14.50 7.81 20.76
C PRO A 704 13.90 8.24 19.40
N PRO A 705 14.02 9.52 19.01
CA PRO A 705 14.81 10.57 19.65
C PRO A 705 14.10 11.31 20.80
N LEU A 706 12.83 10.99 21.09
CA LEU A 706 12.02 11.70 22.09
C LEU A 706 12.16 11.12 23.52
N ALA A 707 13.00 10.09 23.69
CA ALA A 707 13.20 9.41 24.97
C ALA A 707 13.76 10.36 26.03
N GLU A 708 12.92 10.71 27.01
CA GLU A 708 13.36 11.34 28.24
C GLU A 708 13.51 10.26 29.31
N MET A 709 14.74 10.09 29.82
CA MET A 709 15.03 9.08 30.83
C MET A 709 14.63 9.61 32.22
N PRO A 710 13.75 8.92 32.97
CA PRO A 710 13.51 9.25 34.36
C PRO A 710 14.81 9.25 35.15
N ALA A 711 14.96 10.23 36.05
CA ALA A 711 16.18 10.41 36.81
C ALA A 711 16.60 9.11 37.51
N GLY A 712 17.83 8.65 37.23
CA GLY A 712 18.42 7.46 37.84
C GLY A 712 18.18 6.14 37.09
N LEU A 713 17.31 6.10 36.08
CA LEU A 713 17.26 4.98 35.15
C LEU A 713 18.38 5.11 34.10
N THR A 714 18.94 3.98 33.68
CA THR A 714 19.96 3.91 32.61
C THR A 714 19.39 3.38 31.30
N ALA A 715 18.17 2.83 31.33
CA ALA A 715 17.43 2.32 30.18
C ALA A 715 15.92 2.45 30.43
N LEU A 716 15.16 2.58 29.34
CA LEU A 716 13.68 2.54 29.36
C LEU A 716 13.15 1.11 29.14
N THR A 717 13.97 0.10 29.41
CA THR A 717 13.62 -1.32 29.37
C THR A 717 14.17 -1.98 30.62
N ASP A 718 13.52 -3.06 31.06
CA ASP A 718 13.86 -3.77 32.29
C ASP A 718 13.94 -2.86 33.51
N PHE A 719 12.91 -2.04 33.71
CA PHE A 719 12.72 -1.21 34.90
C PHE A 719 11.36 -1.49 35.55
N SER A 720 11.20 -1.08 36.80
CA SER A 720 9.90 -1.08 37.46
C SER A 720 9.64 0.25 38.16
N ALA A 721 8.37 0.56 38.39
CA ALA A 721 7.93 1.79 39.00
C ALA A 721 6.79 1.52 39.98
N ARG A 722 6.79 2.24 41.10
CA ARG A 722 5.77 2.16 42.14
C ARG A 722 5.20 3.53 42.42
N TRP A 723 3.87 3.62 42.44
CA TRP A 723 3.13 4.78 42.92
C TRP A 723 2.43 4.45 44.23
N GLU A 724 2.52 5.33 45.23
CA GLU A 724 1.86 5.17 46.54
C GLU A 724 1.21 6.47 47.03
N GLY A 725 0.03 6.36 47.65
CA GLY A 725 -0.68 7.49 48.22
C GLY A 725 -2.13 7.13 48.59
N GLU A 726 -3.03 8.09 48.43
CA GLU A 726 -4.47 7.94 48.69
C GLU A 726 -5.28 8.42 47.48
N LEU A 727 -6.33 7.67 47.15
CA LEU A 727 -7.41 8.07 46.26
C LEU A 727 -8.56 8.67 47.09
N VAL A 728 -9.10 9.82 46.69
CA VAL A 728 -10.20 10.51 47.39
C VAL A 728 -11.46 10.52 46.52
N ALA A 729 -12.51 9.86 46.98
CA ALA A 729 -13.76 9.74 46.22
C ALA A 729 -14.58 11.05 46.21
N PRO A 730 -14.98 11.61 45.05
CA PRO A 730 -15.75 12.86 44.94
C PRO A 730 -17.24 12.72 45.25
N GLU A 731 -17.80 11.53 45.09
CA GLU A 731 -19.22 11.23 45.27
C GLU A 731 -19.44 9.82 45.84
N ASP A 732 -20.65 9.56 46.36
CA ASP A 732 -21.04 8.23 46.84
C ASP A 732 -21.40 7.30 45.68
N GLY A 733 -20.98 6.03 45.78
CA GLY A 733 -21.47 4.96 44.91
C GLY A 733 -20.39 4.00 44.44
N GLU A 734 -20.75 3.17 43.45
CA GLU A 734 -19.84 2.24 42.79
C GLU A 734 -18.96 2.98 41.78
N TYR A 735 -17.65 2.83 41.90
CA TYR A 735 -16.63 3.23 40.96
C TYR A 735 -16.11 2.00 40.22
N GLU A 736 -15.68 2.18 38.97
CA GLU A 736 -14.76 1.26 38.30
C GLU A 736 -13.37 1.89 38.36
N ILE A 737 -12.40 1.23 39.00
CA ILE A 737 -11.03 1.76 39.16
C ILE A 737 -10.08 0.77 38.52
N GLY A 738 -9.16 1.24 37.68
CA GLY A 738 -8.33 0.35 36.89
C GLY A 738 -7.04 0.95 36.37
N LEU A 739 -6.25 0.09 35.73
CA LEU A 739 -4.98 0.42 35.11
C LEU A 739 -5.04 0.05 33.63
N SER A 740 -4.47 0.90 32.79
CA SER A 740 -4.12 0.59 31.39
C SER A 740 -2.60 0.52 31.32
N GLY A 741 -2.01 -0.58 30.85
CA GLY A 741 -0.55 -0.68 30.70
C GLY A 741 -0.14 -1.79 29.76
N ASP A 742 1.04 -1.68 29.16
CA ASP A 742 1.58 -2.66 28.20
C ASP A 742 2.24 -3.86 28.84
N ASP A 743 3.24 -3.68 29.68
CA ASP A 743 3.85 -4.80 30.39
C ASP A 743 3.11 -5.04 31.72
N GLY A 744 3.80 -5.54 32.75
CA GLY A 744 3.10 -5.97 33.95
C GLY A 744 2.67 -4.82 34.85
N TYR A 745 1.43 -4.87 35.34
CA TYR A 745 0.90 -3.94 36.33
C TYR A 745 0.07 -4.62 37.43
N ARG A 746 0.01 -3.98 38.60
CA ARG A 746 -0.81 -4.39 39.74
C ARG A 746 -1.45 -3.18 40.39
N LEU A 747 -2.72 -3.31 40.79
CA LEU A 747 -3.42 -2.30 41.58
C LEU A 747 -3.71 -2.84 42.97
N TYR A 748 -3.38 -2.05 43.98
CA TYR A 748 -3.73 -2.30 45.37
C TYR A 748 -4.62 -1.17 45.88
N LEU A 749 -5.72 -1.52 46.54
CA LEU A 749 -6.61 -0.59 47.24
C LEU A 749 -6.79 -1.11 48.68
N ASP A 750 -6.68 -0.22 49.67
CA ASP A 750 -6.71 -0.57 51.11
C ASP A 750 -5.72 -1.70 51.47
N GLY A 751 -4.53 -1.69 50.84
CA GLY A 751 -3.49 -2.70 51.04
C GLY A 751 -3.78 -4.07 50.42
N LYS A 752 -4.94 -4.28 49.78
CA LYS A 752 -5.30 -5.53 49.10
C LYS A 752 -5.03 -5.43 47.60
N LYS A 753 -4.40 -6.45 47.01
CA LYS A 753 -4.24 -6.56 45.55
C LYS A 753 -5.61 -6.78 44.93
N VAL A 754 -6.08 -5.83 44.12
CA VAL A 754 -7.40 -5.87 43.49
C VAL A 754 -7.33 -6.13 41.98
N LEU A 755 -6.18 -5.84 41.35
CA LEU A 755 -5.88 -6.19 39.97
C LEU A 755 -4.44 -6.68 39.86
N GLU A 756 -4.22 -7.66 38.98
CA GLU A 756 -2.90 -8.14 38.62
C GLU A 756 -2.92 -8.61 37.18
N ASP A 757 -2.00 -8.07 36.40
CA ASP A 757 -1.57 -8.64 35.14
C ASP A 757 -0.06 -8.45 35.07
N TRP A 758 0.71 -9.48 35.43
CA TRP A 758 2.16 -9.36 35.60
C TRP A 758 2.91 -10.10 34.48
N ASN A 759 2.57 -9.75 33.24
CA ASN A 759 3.14 -10.36 32.03
C ASN A 759 3.55 -9.30 31.00
N ASP A 760 4.54 -9.63 30.17
CA ASP A 760 4.95 -8.82 29.02
C ASP A 760 3.79 -8.80 27.98
N GLY A 761 3.50 -7.65 27.39
CA GLY A 761 2.39 -7.56 26.43
C GLY A 761 2.13 -6.16 25.85
N PRO A 762 1.08 -6.01 25.04
CA PRO A 762 0.61 -4.70 24.57
C PRO A 762 -0.26 -4.01 25.61
N ASN A 763 -0.48 -2.70 25.44
CA ASN A 763 -1.33 -1.90 26.35
C ASN A 763 -2.73 -2.49 26.44
N ARG A 764 -3.14 -2.82 27.66
CA ARG A 764 -4.44 -3.40 27.99
C ARG A 764 -4.99 -2.79 29.26
N TYR A 765 -6.32 -2.67 29.32
CA TYR A 765 -7.04 -2.12 30.47
C TYR A 765 -7.66 -3.23 31.32
N ALA A 766 -7.48 -3.14 32.65
CA ALA A 766 -8.24 -3.92 33.61
C ALA A 766 -8.80 -3.01 34.70
N GLY A 767 -10.07 -3.22 35.08
CA GLY A 767 -10.79 -2.43 36.08
C GLY A 767 -11.50 -3.30 37.12
N VAL A 768 -11.66 -2.78 38.34
CA VAL A 768 -12.41 -3.42 39.42
C VAL A 768 -13.50 -2.49 39.94
N LYS A 769 -14.66 -3.06 40.29
CA LYS A 769 -15.76 -2.32 40.92
C LYS A 769 -15.55 -2.15 42.43
N ARG A 770 -15.70 -0.92 42.92
CA ARG A 770 -15.55 -0.56 44.34
C ARG A 770 -16.58 0.47 44.75
N VAL A 771 -17.33 0.18 45.82
CA VAL A 771 -18.27 1.13 46.42
C VAL A 771 -17.52 2.01 47.40
N LEU A 772 -17.52 3.32 47.16
CA LEU A 772 -16.86 4.33 47.99
C LEU A 772 -17.86 5.39 48.46
N ARG A 773 -17.55 6.02 49.59
CA ARG A 773 -18.29 7.18 50.11
C ARG A 773 -17.61 8.49 49.71
N LYS A 774 -18.36 9.54 49.50
CA LYS A 774 -17.82 10.89 49.23
C LYS A 774 -16.85 11.30 50.33
N GLY A 775 -15.66 11.74 49.94
CA GLY A 775 -14.56 12.11 50.82
C GLY A 775 -13.78 10.94 51.42
N GLN A 776 -14.18 9.68 51.15
CA GLN A 776 -13.43 8.51 51.58
C GLN A 776 -12.03 8.54 50.94
N ARG A 777 -11.01 8.42 51.80
CA ARG A 777 -9.61 8.26 51.41
C ARG A 777 -9.29 6.77 51.38
N VAL A 778 -8.77 6.29 50.27
CA VAL A 778 -8.44 4.88 50.03
C VAL A 778 -6.94 4.82 49.75
N PRO A 779 -6.13 4.20 50.62
CA PRO A 779 -4.73 3.90 50.30
C PRO A 779 -4.63 3.16 48.98
N ILE A 780 -3.86 3.72 48.04
CA ILE A 780 -3.65 3.18 46.70
C ILE A 780 -2.16 2.90 46.50
N ARG A 781 -1.86 1.76 45.90
CA ARG A 781 -0.53 1.44 45.39
C ARG A 781 -0.61 0.84 43.99
N ILE A 782 0.29 1.28 43.12
CA ILE A 782 0.41 0.79 41.75
C ILE A 782 1.78 0.16 41.56
N ASP A 783 1.74 -1.13 41.26
CA ASP A 783 2.75 -1.98 40.66
C ASP A 783 2.93 -1.73 39.16
N TYR A 784 4.11 -1.40 38.61
CA TYR A 784 4.38 -1.53 37.16
C TYR A 784 5.79 -2.02 36.89
N TYR A 785 5.96 -2.84 35.84
CA TYR A 785 7.26 -3.09 35.25
C TYR A 785 7.20 -2.96 33.74
N GLN A 786 8.33 -2.58 33.15
CA GLN A 786 8.56 -2.54 31.72
C GLN A 786 9.62 -3.57 31.34
N GLY A 787 9.25 -4.54 30.51
CA GLY A 787 10.10 -5.56 29.93
C GLY A 787 10.66 -5.21 28.56
N GLY A 788 9.90 -4.54 27.68
CA GLY A 788 10.38 -4.17 26.34
C GLY A 788 9.28 -3.67 25.40
N GLY A 789 9.64 -3.09 24.25
CA GLY A 789 8.65 -2.63 23.26
C GLY A 789 7.95 -1.30 23.63
N GLY A 790 6.62 -1.28 23.54
CA GLY A 790 5.79 -0.14 23.98
C GLY A 790 5.94 0.10 25.47
N ARG A 791 5.77 1.36 25.92
CA ARG A 791 5.94 1.73 27.34
C ARG A 791 4.84 2.68 27.77
N SER A 792 3.91 2.21 28.59
CA SER A 792 2.77 3.01 28.98
C SER A 792 2.09 2.49 30.23
N LEU A 793 1.63 3.42 31.07
CA LEU A 793 0.84 3.12 32.26
C LEU A 793 -0.11 4.28 32.54
N ARG A 794 -1.38 3.96 32.77
CA ARG A 794 -2.42 4.94 33.10
C ARG A 794 -3.32 4.44 34.21
N LEU A 795 -3.49 5.23 35.26
CA LEU A 795 -4.51 5.05 36.28
C LEU A 795 -5.80 5.73 35.85
N ALA A 796 -6.88 4.97 35.75
CA ALA A 796 -8.16 5.46 35.25
C ALA A 796 -9.31 5.00 36.12
N TRP A 797 -10.41 5.75 36.09
CA TRP A 797 -11.65 5.35 36.75
C TRP A 797 -12.89 5.70 35.94
N ARG A 798 -14.03 5.14 36.31
CA ARG A 798 -15.35 5.70 36.03
C ARG A 798 -16.03 6.00 37.36
N THR A 799 -16.52 7.22 37.53
CA THR A 799 -17.26 7.61 38.74
C THR A 799 -18.67 7.02 38.76
N PRO A 800 -19.35 6.98 39.92
CA PRO A 800 -20.74 6.57 40.00
C PRO A 800 -21.66 7.36 39.06
N GLY A 801 -21.45 8.67 38.92
CA GLY A 801 -22.17 9.53 37.99
C GLY A 801 -21.95 9.14 36.53
N GLU A 802 -20.71 8.86 36.14
CA GLU A 802 -20.37 8.40 34.79
C GLU A 802 -20.99 7.02 34.50
N LEU A 803 -20.87 6.07 35.43
CA LEU A 803 -21.47 4.74 35.29
C LEU A 803 -23.00 4.79 35.21
N ARG A 804 -23.65 5.64 36.03
CA ARG A 804 -25.11 5.88 35.92
C ARG A 804 -25.48 6.49 34.58
N THR A 805 -24.72 7.48 34.11
CA THR A 805 -24.95 8.13 32.81
C THR A 805 -24.80 7.12 31.67
N MET A 806 -23.78 6.28 31.71
CA MET A 806 -23.55 5.20 30.73
C MET A 806 -24.65 4.14 30.77
N ALA A 807 -25.10 3.73 31.97
CA ALA A 807 -26.20 2.78 32.11
C ALA A 807 -27.55 3.35 31.62
N ALA A 808 -27.77 4.65 31.81
CA ALA A 808 -28.97 5.35 31.36
C ALA A 808 -28.96 5.68 29.86
N THR A 809 -27.77 5.80 29.26
CA THR A 809 -27.60 6.19 27.85
C THR A 809 -27.22 4.98 27.02
N LYS A 810 -28.21 4.29 26.44
CA LYS A 810 -27.92 3.40 25.31
C LYS A 810 -27.67 4.30 24.09
N PRO A 811 -26.45 4.36 23.53
CA PRO A 811 -26.22 5.19 22.36
C PRO A 811 -27.19 4.78 21.26
N ALA A 812 -27.85 5.78 20.65
CA ALA A 812 -28.79 5.54 19.57
C ALA A 812 -28.03 4.91 18.39
N GLN A 813 -28.62 3.89 17.77
CA GLN A 813 -28.08 3.30 16.55
C GLN A 813 -28.30 4.30 15.42
N ASP A 814 -27.27 5.08 15.13
CA ASP A 814 -27.26 5.95 13.96
C ASP A 814 -26.79 5.14 12.75
N LEU A 815 -27.75 4.72 11.92
CA LEU A 815 -27.47 4.03 10.65
C LEU A 815 -27.01 5.00 9.56
N SER A 816 -27.12 6.30 9.78
CA SER A 816 -26.95 7.29 8.73
C SER A 816 -25.48 7.46 8.34
N MET A 817 -25.23 7.49 7.05
CA MET A 817 -23.93 7.77 6.43
C MET A 817 -24.13 8.92 5.45
N THR A 818 -23.35 9.98 5.63
CA THR A 818 -23.41 11.16 4.77
C THR A 818 -22.24 11.11 3.79
N THR A 819 -22.53 11.04 2.51
CA THR A 819 -21.54 10.90 1.43
C THR A 819 -21.55 12.15 0.57
N TYR A 820 -20.37 12.72 0.29
CA TYR A 820 -20.27 13.76 -0.72
C TYR A 820 -20.33 13.13 -2.11
N LEU A 821 -21.28 13.58 -2.92
CA LEU A 821 -21.36 13.22 -4.34
C LEU A 821 -20.64 14.31 -5.15
N PRO A 822 -19.51 14.01 -5.81
CA PRO A 822 -18.77 14.99 -6.59
C PRO A 822 -19.62 15.70 -7.65
N LYS A 823 -19.35 17.00 -7.86
CA LYS A 823 -20.04 17.78 -8.90
C LYS A 823 -19.61 17.37 -10.31
N GLY A 824 -20.36 17.82 -11.31
CA GLY A 824 -20.06 17.54 -12.73
C GLY A 824 -20.58 16.19 -13.21
N SER A 825 -21.30 15.45 -12.36
CA SER A 825 -22.08 14.28 -12.73
C SER A 825 -23.27 14.13 -11.80
N ASP A 826 -24.35 13.53 -12.30
CA ASP A 826 -25.34 12.91 -11.43
C ASP A 826 -24.87 11.53 -10.99
N TRP A 827 -25.55 11.00 -9.98
CA TRP A 827 -25.20 9.75 -9.31
C TRP A 827 -26.45 8.94 -9.04
N TYR A 828 -26.31 7.62 -9.02
CA TYR A 828 -27.36 6.68 -8.65
C TYR A 828 -26.98 6.01 -7.35
N ASP A 829 -27.88 5.95 -6.38
CA ASP A 829 -27.72 4.99 -5.28
C ASP A 829 -27.79 3.57 -5.87
N PHE A 830 -26.73 2.77 -5.71
CA PHE A 830 -26.65 1.43 -6.30
C PHE A 830 -27.79 0.50 -5.85
N TRP A 831 -28.31 0.72 -4.65
CA TRP A 831 -29.26 -0.19 -4.01
C TRP A 831 -30.70 0.14 -4.39
N THR A 832 -31.03 1.42 -4.53
CA THR A 832 -32.39 1.89 -4.85
C THR A 832 -32.57 2.35 -6.29
N ASN A 833 -31.48 2.47 -7.05
CA ASN A 833 -31.43 3.10 -8.38
C ASN A 833 -31.94 4.56 -8.38
N GLN A 834 -32.06 5.21 -7.21
CA GLN A 834 -32.50 6.60 -7.16
C GLN A 834 -31.38 7.53 -7.66
N ARG A 835 -31.70 8.32 -8.68
CA ARG A 835 -30.81 9.36 -9.21
C ARG A 835 -30.77 10.58 -8.29
N GLN A 836 -29.58 11.12 -8.09
CA GLN A 836 -29.27 12.25 -7.22
C GLN A 836 -28.28 13.17 -7.95
N ALA A 837 -28.45 14.49 -7.80
CA ALA A 837 -27.52 15.45 -8.37
C ALA A 837 -26.16 15.40 -7.63
N GLY A 838 -25.06 15.63 -8.35
CA GLY A 838 -23.75 15.84 -7.74
C GLY A 838 -23.58 17.23 -7.12
N GLY A 839 -22.44 17.46 -6.48
CA GLY A 839 -22.08 18.72 -5.83
C GLY A 839 -22.70 18.92 -4.44
N GLN A 840 -23.25 17.86 -3.85
CA GLN A 840 -23.93 17.91 -2.56
C GLN A 840 -23.58 16.70 -1.70
N ARG A 841 -23.86 16.81 -0.39
CA ARG A 841 -23.83 15.67 0.52
C ARG A 841 -25.21 15.03 0.56
N VAL A 842 -25.23 13.70 0.50
CA VAL A 842 -26.46 12.91 0.57
C VAL A 842 -26.35 11.94 1.74
N THR A 843 -27.46 11.72 2.42
CA THR A 843 -27.52 10.84 3.59
C THR A 843 -28.33 9.61 3.25
N ARG A 844 -27.81 8.44 3.64
CA ARG A 844 -28.53 7.17 3.55
C ARG A 844 -28.34 6.34 4.80
N ASP A 845 -29.28 5.45 5.06
CA ASP A 845 -29.07 4.40 6.04
C ASP A 845 -28.13 3.33 5.47
N ALA A 846 -27.24 2.86 6.33
CA ALA A 846 -26.29 1.77 6.06
C ALA A 846 -26.50 0.64 7.09
N PRO A 847 -27.61 -0.13 7.01
CA PRO A 847 -27.73 -1.36 7.80
C PRO A 847 -26.62 -2.37 7.46
N LEU A 848 -26.54 -3.47 8.21
CA LEU A 848 -25.40 -4.40 8.13
C LEU A 848 -25.17 -4.99 6.74
N ASP A 849 -26.18 -5.09 5.88
CA ASP A 849 -26.10 -5.62 4.51
C ASP A 849 -25.96 -4.53 3.42
N VAL A 850 -25.78 -3.27 3.83
CA VAL A 850 -25.62 -2.11 2.94
C VAL A 850 -24.33 -1.38 3.25
N ILE A 851 -23.48 -1.25 2.23
CA ILE A 851 -22.40 -0.27 2.16
C ILE A 851 -22.86 0.89 1.27
N PRO A 852 -22.71 2.17 1.69
CA PRO A 852 -22.96 3.30 0.80
C PRO A 852 -22.14 3.20 -0.50
N LEU A 853 -22.87 3.05 -1.60
CA LEU A 853 -22.34 2.79 -2.93
C LEU A 853 -23.15 3.58 -3.94
N TYR A 854 -22.47 4.43 -4.71
CA TYR A 854 -23.09 5.28 -5.72
C TYR A 854 -22.47 5.04 -7.08
N VAL A 855 -23.28 5.10 -8.13
CA VAL A 855 -22.86 4.87 -9.51
C VAL A 855 -22.95 6.15 -10.29
N ARG A 856 -21.86 6.56 -10.93
CA ARG A 856 -21.80 7.76 -11.76
C ARG A 856 -22.73 7.64 -12.97
N ALA A 857 -23.54 8.65 -13.26
CA ALA A 857 -24.34 8.71 -14.49
C ALA A 857 -23.44 8.59 -15.74
N GLY A 858 -23.93 7.87 -16.75
CA GLY A 858 -23.17 7.44 -17.93
C GLY A 858 -22.37 6.14 -17.74
N SER A 859 -22.35 5.55 -16.54
CA SER A 859 -21.65 4.27 -16.33
C SER A 859 -22.32 3.11 -17.06
N ILE A 860 -21.50 2.23 -17.64
CA ILE A 860 -21.90 0.93 -18.15
C ILE A 860 -21.16 -0.12 -17.32
N ILE A 861 -21.88 -0.88 -16.50
CA ILE A 861 -21.31 -1.89 -15.60
C ILE A 861 -21.73 -3.29 -16.08
N PRO A 862 -20.79 -4.08 -16.65
CA PRO A 862 -21.05 -5.48 -16.93
C PRO A 862 -20.95 -6.30 -15.64
N MET A 863 -22.00 -7.06 -15.36
CA MET A 863 -22.12 -7.96 -14.22
C MET A 863 -22.30 -9.41 -14.68
N GLY A 864 -21.52 -10.31 -14.09
CA GLY A 864 -21.60 -11.74 -14.29
C GLY A 864 -22.72 -12.42 -13.49
N PRO A 865 -22.87 -13.75 -13.65
CA PRO A 865 -23.73 -14.58 -12.81
C PRO A 865 -23.18 -14.71 -11.38
N ILE A 866 -24.00 -15.26 -10.49
CA ILE A 866 -23.52 -15.79 -9.21
C ILE A 866 -22.77 -17.11 -9.48
N VAL A 867 -21.54 -17.20 -8.99
CA VAL A 867 -20.61 -18.32 -9.17
C VAL A 867 -19.87 -18.63 -7.86
N GLN A 868 -19.32 -19.84 -7.77
CA GLN A 868 -18.52 -20.34 -6.65
C GLN A 868 -17.01 -20.06 -6.79
N TYR A 869 -16.54 -19.79 -8.00
CA TYR A 869 -15.17 -19.40 -8.35
C TYR A 869 -15.15 -18.61 -9.67
N ALA A 870 -14.12 -17.82 -9.93
CA ALA A 870 -14.14 -16.76 -10.96
C ALA A 870 -14.32 -17.26 -12.41
N THR A 871 -14.06 -18.55 -12.67
CA THR A 871 -14.09 -19.17 -14.00
C THR A 871 -15.18 -20.25 -14.16
N GLU A 872 -16.11 -20.41 -13.21
CA GLU A 872 -17.10 -21.52 -13.18
C GLU A 872 -18.02 -21.56 -14.42
N LYS A 873 -18.56 -20.41 -14.81
CA LYS A 873 -19.60 -20.31 -15.86
C LYS A 873 -19.16 -19.33 -16.96
N PRO A 874 -18.15 -19.69 -17.77
CA PRO A 874 -17.53 -18.76 -18.70
C PRO A 874 -18.49 -18.27 -19.78
N ASP A 875 -19.48 -19.06 -20.19
CA ASP A 875 -20.46 -18.77 -21.24
C ASP A 875 -21.78 -18.16 -20.75
N ALA A 876 -21.94 -18.00 -19.43
CA ALA A 876 -23.17 -17.48 -18.85
C ALA A 876 -23.50 -16.06 -19.36
N PRO A 877 -24.80 -15.68 -19.34
CA PRO A 877 -25.21 -14.35 -19.74
C PRO A 877 -24.55 -13.26 -18.88
N LEU A 878 -24.17 -12.16 -19.52
CA LEU A 878 -23.76 -10.95 -18.81
C LEU A 878 -24.93 -10.00 -18.70
N GLU A 879 -25.16 -9.47 -17.50
CA GLU A 879 -26.04 -8.33 -17.29
C GLU A 879 -25.26 -7.05 -17.56
N ILE A 880 -25.72 -6.24 -18.51
CA ILE A 880 -25.09 -4.96 -18.85
C ILE A 880 -25.98 -3.86 -18.29
N ARG A 881 -25.59 -3.31 -17.13
CA ARG A 881 -26.30 -2.18 -16.51
C ARG A 881 -25.82 -0.87 -17.10
N VAL A 882 -26.73 -0.12 -17.71
CA VAL A 882 -26.49 1.23 -18.21
C VAL A 882 -27.17 2.20 -17.25
N TYR A 883 -26.40 3.09 -16.64
CA TYR A 883 -26.87 4.15 -15.75
C TYR A 883 -27.02 5.44 -16.56
N PRO A 884 -28.23 5.82 -16.99
CA PRO A 884 -28.41 6.93 -17.94
C PRO A 884 -28.15 8.31 -17.30
N GLY A 885 -28.25 9.38 -18.08
CA GLY A 885 -28.05 10.77 -17.64
C GLY A 885 -26.76 11.42 -18.15
N ALA A 886 -25.88 10.64 -18.78
CA ALA A 886 -24.71 11.10 -19.52
C ALA A 886 -24.29 10.04 -20.55
N ASP A 887 -23.53 10.42 -21.58
CA ASP A 887 -22.90 9.47 -22.49
C ASP A 887 -21.88 8.60 -21.74
N GLY A 888 -21.69 7.37 -22.21
CA GLY A 888 -20.95 6.34 -21.48
C GLY A 888 -20.15 5.42 -22.38
N ARG A 889 -18.95 5.02 -21.96
CA ARG A 889 -18.19 3.98 -22.65
C ARG A 889 -17.60 2.99 -21.66
N PHE A 890 -17.64 1.72 -22.02
CA PHE A 890 -16.94 0.65 -21.31
C PHE A 890 -16.43 -0.38 -22.31
N THR A 891 -15.21 -0.88 -22.12
CA THR A 891 -14.65 -1.94 -22.97
C THR A 891 -14.66 -3.23 -22.17
N ILE A 892 -15.37 -4.25 -22.67
CA ILE A 892 -15.27 -5.60 -22.10
C ILE A 892 -13.99 -6.23 -22.63
N TYR A 893 -13.20 -6.83 -21.73
CA TYR A 893 -11.98 -7.56 -22.04
C TYR A 893 -12.10 -9.01 -21.56
N GLU A 894 -11.63 -9.94 -22.38
CA GLU A 894 -11.56 -11.37 -22.10
C GLU A 894 -10.25 -11.96 -22.65
N ASP A 895 -9.67 -12.91 -21.94
CA ASP A 895 -8.54 -13.73 -22.40
C ASP A 895 -8.64 -15.14 -21.78
N ASP A 896 -7.56 -15.92 -21.83
CA ASP A 896 -7.54 -17.29 -21.29
C ASP A 896 -7.55 -17.39 -19.75
N ASN A 897 -7.50 -16.26 -19.06
CA ASN A 897 -7.55 -16.06 -17.61
C ASN A 897 -6.28 -16.46 -16.83
N GLU A 898 -5.30 -17.11 -17.45
CA GLU A 898 -4.27 -17.88 -16.74
C GLU A 898 -2.84 -17.60 -17.21
N THR A 899 -2.63 -17.32 -18.50
CA THR A 899 -1.28 -17.26 -19.09
C THR A 899 -0.92 -15.86 -19.58
N TYR A 900 0.35 -15.66 -19.89
CA TYR A 900 0.83 -14.43 -20.52
C TYR A 900 0.56 -14.36 -22.03
N ALA A 901 -0.23 -15.28 -22.61
CA ALA A 901 -0.58 -15.26 -24.04
C ALA A 901 -1.22 -13.94 -24.50
N TYR A 902 -1.82 -13.15 -23.60
CA TYR A 902 -2.32 -11.81 -23.90
C TYR A 902 -1.23 -10.84 -24.38
N GLU A 903 0.03 -11.01 -23.94
CA GLU A 903 1.19 -10.23 -24.41
C GLU A 903 1.50 -10.51 -25.88
N HIS A 904 1.03 -11.65 -26.41
CA HIS A 904 1.12 -12.06 -27.80
C HIS A 904 -0.19 -11.84 -28.58
N GLY A 905 -1.08 -11.00 -28.03
CA GLY A 905 -2.36 -10.64 -28.68
C GLY A 905 -3.46 -11.67 -28.54
N GLN A 906 -3.29 -12.72 -27.71
CA GLN A 906 -4.35 -13.69 -27.43
C GLN A 906 -5.30 -13.17 -26.35
N SER A 907 -6.07 -12.17 -26.74
CA SER A 907 -7.17 -11.61 -25.95
C SER A 907 -8.26 -11.11 -26.91
N ALA A 908 -9.43 -10.82 -26.37
CA ALA A 908 -10.53 -10.24 -27.12
C ALA A 908 -11.15 -9.07 -26.34
N ARG A 909 -11.58 -8.05 -27.09
CA ARG A 909 -12.29 -6.90 -26.53
C ARG A 909 -13.40 -6.41 -27.43
N TYR A 910 -14.40 -5.77 -26.83
CA TYR A 910 -15.42 -5.04 -27.58
C TYR A 910 -15.96 -3.88 -26.76
N ASP A 911 -16.24 -2.78 -27.45
CA ASP A 911 -16.68 -1.54 -26.82
C ASP A 911 -18.20 -1.50 -26.67
N LEU A 912 -18.65 -1.04 -25.52
CA LEU A 912 -20.01 -0.63 -25.24
C LEU A 912 -20.04 0.90 -25.21
N HIS A 913 -20.91 1.51 -26.00
CA HIS A 913 -21.07 2.96 -26.05
C HIS A 913 -22.54 3.33 -25.90
N TRP A 914 -22.86 3.97 -24.79
CA TRP A 914 -24.16 4.54 -24.50
C TRP A 914 -24.19 6.00 -24.97
N ASN A 915 -25.14 6.31 -25.84
CA ASN A 915 -25.52 7.68 -26.14
C ASN A 915 -26.84 7.98 -25.44
N ASP A 916 -26.80 8.90 -24.48
CA ASP A 916 -27.92 9.17 -23.59
C ASP A 916 -29.03 9.93 -24.31
N ALA A 917 -28.66 10.95 -25.08
CA ALA A 917 -29.60 11.78 -25.83
C ALA A 917 -30.44 10.96 -26.83
N LYS A 918 -29.82 9.99 -27.52
CA LYS A 918 -30.51 9.11 -28.47
C LYS A 918 -31.07 7.83 -27.81
N ARG A 919 -30.77 7.60 -26.53
CA ARG A 919 -31.12 6.38 -25.79
C ARG A 919 -30.67 5.12 -26.53
N THR A 920 -29.44 5.12 -27.04
CA THR A 920 -28.88 4.01 -27.83
C THR A 920 -27.64 3.42 -27.19
N LEU A 921 -27.62 2.09 -27.05
CA LEU A 921 -26.41 1.33 -26.74
C LEU A 921 -25.83 0.74 -28.03
N SER A 922 -24.63 1.15 -28.40
CA SER A 922 -23.85 0.53 -29.45
C SER A 922 -22.89 -0.49 -28.85
N ILE A 923 -22.91 -1.70 -29.38
CA ILE A 923 -21.98 -2.78 -29.08
C ILE A 923 -21.06 -2.89 -30.28
N GLY A 924 -19.79 -2.59 -30.11
CA GLY A 924 -18.78 -2.61 -31.16
C GLY A 924 -18.47 -4.02 -31.64
N ALA A 925 -17.83 -4.15 -32.80
CA ALA A 925 -17.33 -5.43 -33.27
C ALA A 925 -16.20 -5.93 -32.36
N ARG A 926 -16.15 -7.26 -32.13
CA ARG A 926 -15.09 -7.88 -31.34
C ARG A 926 -13.75 -7.77 -32.05
N GLN A 927 -12.75 -7.33 -31.31
CA GLN A 927 -11.36 -7.23 -31.75
C GLN A 927 -10.55 -8.29 -31.01
N GLY A 928 -9.72 -9.04 -31.73
CA GLY A 928 -8.90 -10.11 -31.16
C GLY A 928 -9.66 -11.42 -30.93
N SER A 929 -8.91 -12.44 -30.52
CA SER A 929 -9.40 -13.80 -30.23
C SER A 929 -8.37 -14.56 -29.42
N PHE A 930 -8.81 -15.58 -28.67
CA PHE A 930 -7.94 -16.49 -27.95
C PHE A 930 -8.54 -17.92 -27.94
N PRO A 931 -7.72 -18.97 -27.71
CA PRO A 931 -8.21 -20.34 -27.56
C PRO A 931 -9.24 -20.46 -26.43
N GLY A 932 -10.38 -21.11 -26.70
CA GLY A 932 -11.46 -21.25 -25.70
C GLY A 932 -12.40 -20.03 -25.57
N MET A 933 -12.21 -18.96 -26.35
CA MET A 933 -13.08 -17.78 -26.33
C MET A 933 -14.55 -18.14 -26.63
N ILE A 934 -15.45 -17.59 -25.82
CA ILE A 934 -16.90 -17.69 -26.02
C ILE A 934 -17.30 -16.89 -27.26
N ARG A 935 -17.67 -17.59 -28.34
CA ARG A 935 -18.00 -16.96 -29.64
C ARG A 935 -19.33 -16.22 -29.63
N ARG A 936 -20.32 -16.78 -28.95
CA ARG A 936 -21.68 -16.23 -28.81
C ARG A 936 -22.01 -16.12 -27.34
N ARG A 937 -22.42 -14.94 -26.89
CA ARG A 937 -22.76 -14.66 -25.50
C ARG A 937 -24.09 -13.95 -25.41
N GLN A 938 -24.94 -14.36 -24.48
CA GLN A 938 -26.15 -13.61 -24.18
C GLN A 938 -25.81 -12.36 -23.37
N LEU A 939 -26.27 -11.20 -23.83
CA LEU A 939 -26.19 -9.94 -23.09
C LEU A 939 -27.61 -9.51 -22.69
N ASN A 940 -27.82 -9.37 -21.39
CA ASN A 940 -29.05 -8.90 -20.77
C ASN A 940 -28.89 -7.42 -20.45
N ILE A 941 -29.40 -6.56 -21.34
CA ILE A 941 -29.26 -5.11 -21.21
C ILE A 941 -30.31 -4.55 -20.27
N VAL A 942 -29.85 -3.85 -19.24
CA VAL A 942 -30.67 -3.21 -18.21
C VAL A 942 -30.40 -1.71 -18.28
N ILE A 943 -31.43 -0.94 -18.60
CA ILE A 943 -31.42 0.51 -18.41
C ILE A 943 -31.91 0.75 -16.98
N VAL A 944 -31.02 1.29 -16.15
CA VAL A 944 -31.24 1.42 -14.71
C VAL A 944 -32.34 2.44 -14.42
N ASP A 945 -33.29 2.04 -13.57
CA ASP A 945 -34.45 2.83 -13.12
C ASP A 945 -34.90 2.36 -11.73
N PRO A 946 -35.54 3.21 -10.89
CA PRO A 946 -36.06 2.78 -9.59
C PRO A 946 -37.00 1.56 -9.64
N ALA A 947 -37.77 1.35 -10.71
CA ALA A 947 -38.69 0.22 -10.83
C ALA A 947 -37.99 -1.14 -11.04
N ASN A 948 -36.70 -1.14 -11.39
CA ASN A 948 -35.89 -2.35 -11.56
C ASN A 948 -34.72 -2.44 -10.58
N ALA A 949 -34.80 -1.74 -9.44
CA ALA A 949 -33.84 -1.81 -8.36
C ALA A 949 -33.81 -3.23 -7.73
N THR A 950 -32.75 -3.98 -8.04
CA THR A 950 -32.53 -5.33 -7.50
C THR A 950 -31.21 -5.45 -6.72
N ALA A 951 -30.48 -4.34 -6.56
CA ALA A 951 -29.15 -4.29 -5.97
C ALA A 951 -28.22 -5.40 -6.52
N ILE A 952 -27.93 -6.42 -5.70
CA ILE A 952 -27.03 -7.53 -6.04
C ILE A 952 -27.72 -8.62 -6.86
N ALA A 953 -29.05 -8.75 -6.83
CA ALA A 953 -29.74 -9.75 -7.63
C ALA A 953 -29.81 -9.34 -9.11
N PRO A 954 -29.89 -10.29 -10.07
CA PRO A 954 -30.05 -9.95 -11.48
C PRO A 954 -31.31 -9.13 -11.74
N ALA A 955 -31.18 -8.00 -12.46
CA ALA A 955 -32.33 -7.18 -12.80
C ALA A 955 -33.06 -7.74 -14.02
N ARG A 956 -34.36 -7.43 -14.16
CA ARG A 956 -35.12 -7.75 -15.37
C ARG A 956 -34.56 -6.96 -16.54
N ALA A 957 -34.06 -7.66 -17.56
CA ALA A 957 -33.54 -7.04 -18.76
C ALA A 957 -34.62 -6.27 -19.53
N ASN A 958 -34.31 -5.04 -19.96
CA ASN A 958 -35.11 -4.32 -20.96
C ASN A 958 -35.01 -4.99 -22.33
N ARG A 959 -33.85 -5.61 -22.62
CA ARG A 959 -33.63 -6.40 -23.82
C ARG A 959 -32.56 -7.46 -23.59
N SER A 960 -32.83 -8.68 -24.03
CA SER A 960 -31.83 -9.75 -24.12
C SER A 960 -31.44 -9.96 -25.58
N ILE A 961 -30.14 -10.00 -25.86
CA ILE A 961 -29.60 -10.25 -27.20
C ILE A 961 -28.53 -11.32 -27.16
N THR A 962 -28.30 -12.00 -28.28
CA THR A 962 -27.14 -12.85 -28.48
C THR A 962 -26.10 -12.07 -29.26
N TYR A 963 -24.98 -11.74 -28.62
CA TYR A 963 -23.84 -11.09 -29.25
C TYR A 963 -22.92 -12.18 -29.81
N ASP A 964 -22.63 -12.12 -31.11
CA ASP A 964 -21.81 -13.09 -31.83
C ASP A 964 -20.45 -12.53 -32.29
N GLY A 965 -20.16 -11.27 -31.96
CA GLY A 965 -18.95 -10.55 -32.36
C GLY A 965 -19.17 -9.45 -33.39
N HIS A 966 -20.34 -9.38 -34.03
CA HIS A 966 -20.66 -8.29 -34.97
C HIS A 966 -21.18 -7.05 -34.26
N ALA A 967 -20.80 -5.89 -34.78
CA ALA A 967 -21.31 -4.62 -34.25
C ALA A 967 -22.83 -4.54 -34.36
N MET A 968 -23.48 -3.99 -33.35
CA MET A 968 -24.93 -3.78 -33.33
C MET A 968 -25.31 -2.55 -32.50
N THR A 969 -26.47 -1.97 -32.79
CA THR A 969 -27.00 -0.82 -32.04
C THR A 969 -28.42 -1.13 -31.56
N LEU A 970 -28.65 -0.93 -30.27
CA LEU A 970 -29.92 -1.15 -29.60
C LEU A 970 -30.52 0.22 -29.22
N ARG A 971 -31.75 0.49 -29.66
CA ARG A 971 -32.51 1.69 -29.23
C ARG A 971 -33.49 1.34 -28.12
N PHE A 972 -33.58 2.21 -27.11
CA PHE A 972 -34.48 2.08 -25.97
C PHE A 972 -35.50 3.22 -25.95
N GLY A 973 -36.67 2.97 -25.35
CA GLY A 973 -37.68 4.00 -25.16
C GLY A 973 -37.21 5.10 -24.19
N HIS A 974 -37.89 6.24 -24.26
CA HIS A 974 -37.78 7.29 -23.26
C HIS A 974 -38.36 6.83 -21.94
#